data_AF-A0AAW5GIH0-F1
#
_entry.id   AF-A0AAW5GIH0-F1
#
_cell.length_a   1.000
_cell.length_b   1.000
_cell.length_c   1.000
_cell.angle_alpha   90.00
_cell.angle_beta   90.00
_cell.angle_gamma   90.00
#
_symmetry.space_group_name_H-M   'P 1'
#
loop_
_entity.id
_entity.type
_entity.pdbx_description
1 polymer ?
#
loop_
_entity_poly.entity_id
_entity_poly.type
_entity_poly.pdbx_seq_one_letter_code
_entity_poly.pdbx_strand_id
1 'polypeptide(L)'
;MRPPYCFLLIGLLLLCSTQTIAFAQSGTYQTIPESLRGYWQFKADNVSDWNGPLIGENFVENYYVVFYAEQIKQEADGSYFFHLRNQKGDTTEFRITPTGNDAATIWYKGWKEPKNCIRKQVPDHTEPLTPLTLPDRVYQKWVKGLSGKVIYEFTRDGKLLYDGKTWDILSAGYFLNKEYRLLVKSGESYKLLYLSFPLPKTMNVAAELQNEKVSPIASRPEIYAFAGCWINQATGDWRIGFFEDFAVYQCQFWDYESISIQKNRTTIILKNGTEQLKVRLTRKDETSCTLSVGKEKAQTYVLCNDKYLPDYPVADTTPFVDNGYQTDSVTLIGYLRNLPSTRPFEVSVPDMITDREEKYTTAIDSLGRFTLRFPVLNSHNVFIDWGRTTIWTSVEPGESYFLYVDFADKKKLVMGEKARILNELLSHEGLSEYIGYDEGKKMGNMEYLQKTQDIIRHKSEYRAKMLNDHPLLSHKFRYYTEQEIRYNAARDLMQRRFSVDRNKQEHLQPEFMSYVDSALYPRPVEPYTLLRDYGSFLRDYVGYITDIAPASSNRLTVTPQKMEMLYLKFERDGKIQLSQEEKDALHAFSNFEKEIEKMKAANTADSLTMAAYNKKMEPSIKTIQSLVGRDEIFNDYMMGNLLANSINRTLAIIDSLQMDEKLKEILKANCYYEMLQQTHKELPDSLINKFKAEVSNPSLQAYVLNQQGIYEEISHKAIEYPESLMPNEPLAEITDGEQLFRKIIEPYKGKVVYLDVWGTWCGPCKDMMQYAGSAKKLFEGKDVIFLYLCNHSSDKSWKNIIKEYGLTGKIAVHYNLPDEQQRAIEKFLQVRSFPTYMLIDKEGNIVNRDAPRPNRENDLLNAVYKLLEK
;
A
#
# COMPACT_ATOMS: atom_id res chain seq x y z
N MET A 1 9.52 -31.60 -39.07
CA MET A 1 9.98 -32.98 -39.41
C MET A 1 10.58 -33.63 -38.16
N ARG A 2 10.41 -34.94 -38.01
CA ARG A 2 10.87 -35.90 -36.97
C ARG A 2 10.96 -37.29 -37.69
N PRO A 3 11.30 -38.43 -37.06
CA PRO A 3 12.25 -38.67 -35.96
C PRO A 3 13.51 -39.50 -36.38
N PRO A 4 13.58 -40.86 -36.35
CA PRO A 4 13.77 -41.74 -35.18
C PRO A 4 14.96 -42.74 -35.24
N TYR A 5 15.42 -43.20 -34.07
CA TYR A 5 15.67 -44.63 -33.78
C TYR A 5 15.20 -44.89 -32.32
N CYS A 6 14.19 -45.72 -31.99
CA CYS A 6 13.99 -47.19 -32.15
C CYS A 6 14.99 -48.03 -31.34
N PHE A 7 14.63 -49.07 -30.57
CA PHE A 7 13.50 -50.04 -30.56
C PHE A 7 13.21 -50.57 -29.11
N LEU A 8 12.25 -51.45 -28.73
CA LEU A 8 11.31 -52.42 -29.36
C LEU A 8 10.08 -52.62 -28.39
N LEU A 9 8.79 -52.40 -28.77
CA LEU A 9 7.70 -53.36 -29.15
C LEU A 9 7.09 -54.22 -27.97
N ILE A 10 5.78 -54.56 -27.81
CA ILE A 10 4.48 -54.50 -28.56
C ILE A 10 3.25 -54.54 -27.59
N GLY A 11 2.04 -54.07 -28.00
CA GLY A 11 0.73 -54.71 -27.63
C GLY A 11 -0.33 -53.87 -26.87
N LEU A 12 -1.09 -52.89 -27.41
CA LEU A 12 -2.19 -52.89 -28.42
C LEU A 12 -3.65 -53.18 -27.89
N LEU A 13 -4.36 -52.08 -27.56
CA LEU A 13 -5.81 -51.73 -27.66
C LEU A 13 -6.99 -52.58 -27.05
N LEU A 14 -7.68 -51.89 -26.12
CA LEU A 14 -9.13 -51.57 -26.06
C LEU A 14 -10.26 -52.59 -25.75
N LEU A 15 -11.17 -52.09 -24.90
CA LEU A 15 -12.61 -52.37 -24.74
C LEU A 15 -13.04 -53.72 -24.13
N CYS A 16 -13.28 -53.71 -22.81
CA CYS A 16 -14.64 -53.89 -22.28
C CYS A 16 -14.84 -53.32 -20.86
N SER A 17 -16.05 -52.80 -20.66
CA SER A 17 -16.73 -52.36 -19.44
C SER A 17 -16.27 -52.91 -18.07
N THR A 18 -15.89 -51.97 -17.19
CA THR A 18 -16.37 -51.86 -15.79
C THR A 18 -16.64 -53.16 -15.01
N GLN A 19 -15.59 -53.74 -14.44
CA GLN A 19 -15.65 -54.15 -13.03
C GLN A 19 -14.44 -53.59 -12.30
N THR A 20 -14.57 -52.36 -11.78
CA THR A 20 -13.74 -51.91 -10.67
C THR A 20 -14.10 -52.73 -9.44
N ILE A 21 -13.46 -53.91 -9.33
CA ILE A 21 -13.39 -54.62 -8.05
C ILE A 21 -12.68 -53.66 -7.10
N ALA A 22 -13.41 -53.19 -6.10
CA ALA A 22 -12.82 -52.41 -5.02
C ALA A 22 -11.82 -53.31 -4.28
N PHE A 23 -10.53 -53.11 -4.52
CA PHE A 23 -9.51 -53.58 -3.59
C PHE A 23 -9.62 -52.77 -2.30
N ALA A 24 -10.53 -53.22 -1.44
CA ALA A 24 -10.39 -52.99 -0.02
C ALA A 24 -9.10 -53.70 0.43
N GLN A 25 -7.98 -52.99 0.38
CA GLN A 25 -6.83 -53.37 1.20
C GLN A 25 -7.26 -53.25 2.66
N SER A 26 -7.61 -54.38 3.26
CA SER A 26 -7.73 -54.49 4.71
C SER A 26 -6.34 -54.33 5.32
N GLY A 27 -5.92 -53.08 5.51
CA GLY A 27 -4.74 -52.77 6.31
C GLY A 27 -4.98 -53.24 7.74
N THR A 28 -4.38 -54.37 8.12
CA THR A 28 -4.33 -54.82 9.51
C THR A 28 -3.33 -53.95 10.27
N TYR A 29 -3.77 -52.75 10.64
CA TYR A 29 -3.02 -51.85 11.49
C TYR A 29 -2.79 -52.48 12.86
N GLN A 30 -1.60 -52.31 13.41
CA GLN A 30 -1.25 -52.90 14.70
C GLN A 30 -1.74 -52.02 15.86
N THR A 31 -2.34 -52.67 16.85
CA THR A 31 -2.76 -52.02 18.09
C THR A 31 -1.53 -51.61 18.90
N ILE A 32 -1.36 -50.30 19.11
CA ILE A 32 -0.30 -49.72 19.92
C ILE A 32 -0.57 -50.05 21.40
N PRO A 33 0.44 -50.51 22.18
CA PRO A 33 0.30 -50.78 23.60
C PRO A 33 -0.32 -49.61 24.37
N GLU A 34 -1.28 -49.91 25.24
CA GLU A 34 -2.01 -48.89 26.03
C GLU A 34 -1.07 -48.01 26.87
N SER A 35 0.00 -48.62 27.40
CA SER A 35 1.07 -47.94 28.14
C SER A 35 1.80 -46.84 27.37
N LEU A 36 1.70 -46.79 26.04
CA LEU A 36 2.31 -45.77 25.18
C LEU A 36 1.30 -44.71 24.68
N ARG A 37 -0.01 -44.93 24.84
CA ARG A 37 -1.05 -44.00 24.36
C ARG A 37 -1.08 -42.73 25.19
N GLY A 38 -1.52 -41.63 24.56
CA GLY A 38 -1.62 -40.30 25.17
C GLY A 38 -0.85 -39.21 24.39
N TYR A 39 -0.94 -37.98 24.88
CA TYR A 39 -0.18 -36.85 24.33
C TYR A 39 1.20 -36.78 24.97
N TRP A 40 2.26 -36.72 24.18
CA TRP A 40 3.65 -36.73 24.68
C TRP A 40 4.32 -35.40 24.39
N GLN A 41 4.53 -34.59 25.42
CA GLN A 41 4.94 -33.19 25.29
C GLN A 41 6.41 -32.97 25.66
N PHE A 42 7.20 -32.35 24.79
CA PHE A 42 8.57 -31.88 25.08
C PHE A 42 8.61 -30.37 25.32
N LYS A 43 9.71 -29.87 25.90
CA LYS A 43 9.91 -28.43 26.11
C LYS A 43 10.28 -27.73 24.78
N ALA A 44 9.53 -26.70 24.43
CA ALA A 44 9.82 -25.78 23.32
C ALA A 44 10.16 -24.38 23.86
N ASP A 45 10.88 -23.58 23.06
CA ASP A 45 11.31 -22.24 23.46
C ASP A 45 10.18 -21.19 23.33
N ASN A 46 9.26 -21.37 22.38
CA ASN A 46 8.01 -20.61 22.31
C ASN A 46 6.82 -21.44 22.80
N VAL A 47 5.97 -20.81 23.61
CA VAL A 47 4.71 -21.37 24.13
C VAL A 47 3.70 -21.70 23.01
N SER A 48 3.88 -21.12 21.81
CA SER A 48 3.03 -21.31 20.64
C SER A 48 3.42 -22.47 19.72
N ASP A 49 4.52 -23.16 19.97
CA ASP A 49 5.06 -24.15 19.03
C ASP A 49 4.47 -25.54 19.30
N TRP A 50 4.18 -26.29 18.21
CA TRP A 50 3.72 -27.67 18.31
C TRP A 50 4.80 -28.55 18.94
N ASN A 51 4.55 -29.03 20.16
CA ASN A 51 5.58 -29.55 21.06
C ASN A 51 5.42 -31.05 21.41
N GLY A 52 4.75 -31.83 20.56
CA GLY A 52 4.87 -33.29 20.59
C GLY A 52 3.72 -34.10 19.98
N PRO A 53 3.87 -35.44 19.86
CA PRO A 53 2.91 -36.30 19.19
C PRO A 53 1.75 -36.76 20.09
N LEU A 54 0.60 -37.03 19.46
CA LEU A 54 -0.48 -37.82 20.07
C LEU A 54 -0.37 -39.27 19.60
N ILE A 55 -0.22 -40.21 20.54
CA ILE A 55 -0.24 -41.65 20.26
C ILE A 55 -1.63 -42.20 20.60
N GLY A 56 -2.32 -42.72 19.59
CA GLY A 56 -3.64 -43.32 19.70
C GLY A 56 -3.60 -44.85 19.74
N GLU A 57 -4.76 -45.46 19.48
CA GLU A 57 -4.95 -46.92 19.52
C GLU A 57 -4.18 -47.68 18.43
N ASN A 58 -4.15 -47.13 17.22
CA ASN A 58 -3.50 -47.71 16.04
C ASN A 58 -2.77 -46.63 15.19
N PHE A 59 -2.62 -45.41 15.72
CA PHE A 59 -2.09 -44.26 15.00
C PHE A 59 -1.14 -43.39 15.85
N VAL A 60 -0.30 -42.61 15.18
CA VAL A 60 0.51 -41.53 15.75
C VAL A 60 0.28 -40.26 14.94
N GLU A 61 -0.08 -39.17 15.62
CA GLU A 61 -0.12 -37.82 15.04
C GLU A 61 1.20 -37.11 15.28
N ASN A 62 1.76 -36.47 14.24
CA ASN A 62 2.85 -35.50 14.40
C ASN A 62 2.70 -34.39 13.34
N TYR A 63 2.89 -33.13 13.75
CA TYR A 63 2.76 -31.93 12.89
C TYR A 63 1.55 -31.94 11.94
N TYR A 64 0.32 -32.03 12.49
CA TYR A 64 -0.94 -31.99 11.72
C TYR A 64 -1.15 -33.18 10.75
N VAL A 65 -0.35 -34.23 10.83
CA VAL A 65 -0.48 -35.46 10.03
C VAL A 65 -0.70 -36.67 10.93
N VAL A 66 -1.73 -37.47 10.62
CA VAL A 66 -2.00 -38.76 11.24
C VAL A 66 -1.39 -39.87 10.39
N PHE A 67 -0.59 -40.73 11.02
CA PHE A 67 -0.07 -41.96 10.43
C PHE A 67 -0.53 -43.18 11.22
N TYR A 68 -0.83 -44.28 10.54
CA TYR A 68 -1.25 -45.55 11.12
C TYR A 68 -0.06 -46.48 11.30
N ALA A 69 -0.06 -47.29 12.36
CA ALA A 69 1.00 -48.25 12.64
C ALA A 69 0.84 -49.52 11.78
N GLU A 70 1.72 -49.69 10.79
CA GLU A 70 1.77 -50.91 9.98
C GLU A 70 2.59 -52.01 10.66
N GLN A 71 3.68 -51.62 11.32
CA GLN A 71 4.57 -52.52 12.04
C GLN A 71 5.02 -51.87 13.34
N ILE A 72 4.92 -52.60 14.44
CA ILE A 72 5.45 -52.24 15.75
C ILE A 72 6.44 -53.33 16.15
N LYS A 73 7.69 -52.94 16.41
CA LYS A 73 8.73 -53.83 16.92
C LYS A 73 9.19 -53.32 18.27
N GLN A 74 9.07 -54.17 19.29
CA GLN A 74 9.73 -53.93 20.57
C GLN A 74 11.19 -54.41 20.46
N GLU A 75 12.13 -53.55 20.83
CA GLU A 75 13.56 -53.87 20.84
C GLU A 75 14.00 -54.39 22.21
N ALA A 76 15.17 -55.03 22.27
CA ALA A 76 15.72 -55.62 23.49
C ALA A 76 16.02 -54.59 24.61
N ASP A 77 16.12 -53.31 24.27
CA ASP A 77 16.27 -52.20 25.22
C ASP A 77 14.93 -51.67 25.78
N GLY A 78 13.80 -52.32 25.44
CA GLY A 78 12.46 -51.93 25.86
C GLY A 78 11.84 -50.79 25.05
N SER A 79 12.56 -50.21 24.09
CA SER A 79 11.99 -49.22 23.17
C SER A 79 11.08 -49.86 22.12
N TYR A 80 10.17 -49.06 21.57
CA TYR A 80 9.27 -49.46 20.49
C TYR A 80 9.60 -48.65 19.24
N PHE A 81 9.83 -49.36 18.14
CA PHE A 81 10.02 -48.81 16.81
C PHE A 81 8.76 -49.05 15.96
N PHE A 82 8.32 -48.02 15.25
CA PHE A 82 7.09 -48.01 14.47
C PHE A 82 7.41 -47.69 13.02
N HIS A 83 6.97 -48.55 12.11
CA HIS A 83 6.78 -48.18 10.71
C HIS A 83 5.35 -47.65 10.54
N LEU A 84 5.25 -46.40 10.13
CA LEU A 84 4.02 -45.62 10.11
C LEU A 84 3.65 -45.23 8.67
N ARG A 85 2.38 -45.35 8.27
CA ARG A 85 1.88 -44.92 6.94
C ARG A 85 0.65 -44.02 7.04
N ASN A 86 0.57 -42.94 6.27
CA ASN A 86 -0.64 -42.11 6.17
C ASN A 86 -1.63 -42.61 5.10
N GLN A 87 -2.82 -42.00 4.99
CA GLN A 87 -3.84 -42.39 4.00
C GLN A 87 -3.45 -42.14 2.53
N LYS A 88 -2.41 -41.32 2.28
CA LYS A 88 -1.89 -41.02 0.93
C LYS A 88 -0.82 -42.02 0.47
N GLY A 89 -0.37 -42.89 1.38
CA GLY A 89 0.65 -43.91 1.11
C GLY A 89 2.05 -43.56 1.61
N ASP A 90 2.28 -42.32 2.07
CA ASP A 90 3.57 -41.86 2.58
C ASP A 90 3.95 -42.62 3.85
N THR A 91 5.23 -42.97 3.98
CA THR A 91 5.76 -43.71 5.14
C THR A 91 6.74 -42.87 5.95
N THR A 92 6.76 -43.11 7.26
CA THR A 92 7.68 -42.49 8.20
C THR A 92 8.07 -43.48 9.30
N GLU A 93 9.06 -43.12 10.10
CA GLU A 93 9.54 -43.94 11.23
C GLU A 93 9.45 -43.13 12.51
N PHE A 94 9.06 -43.81 13.57
CA PHE A 94 8.87 -43.24 14.90
C PHE A 94 9.41 -44.21 15.94
N ARG A 95 10.09 -43.69 16.96
CA ARG A 95 10.63 -44.47 18.07
C ARG A 95 10.28 -43.82 19.39
N ILE A 96 9.79 -44.61 20.34
CA ILE A 96 9.59 -44.21 21.73
C ILE A 96 10.37 -45.15 22.65
N THR A 97 11.16 -44.57 23.53
CA THR A 97 11.91 -45.27 24.58
C THR A 97 11.34 -44.82 25.92
N PRO A 98 10.48 -45.61 26.58
CA PRO A 98 9.97 -45.28 27.91
C PRO A 98 11.11 -45.12 28.92
N THR A 99 11.11 -44.02 29.66
CA THR A 99 12.10 -43.72 30.73
C THR A 99 11.46 -43.62 32.11
N GLY A 100 10.12 -43.67 32.18
CA GLY A 100 9.31 -43.78 33.40
C GLY A 100 7.84 -43.97 33.05
N ASN A 101 6.95 -43.99 34.06
CA ASN A 101 5.51 -44.22 33.85
C ASN A 101 4.87 -43.21 32.88
N ASP A 102 5.23 -41.93 33.00
CA ASP A 102 4.76 -40.82 32.16
C ASP A 102 5.92 -40.04 31.52
N ALA A 103 7.06 -40.70 31.31
CA ALA A 103 8.25 -40.10 30.71
C ALA A 103 8.84 -41.02 29.63
N ALA A 104 9.23 -40.44 28.50
CA ALA A 104 9.86 -41.18 27.41
C ALA A 104 10.77 -40.28 26.57
N THR A 105 11.79 -40.86 25.96
CA THR A 105 12.56 -40.22 24.89
C THR A 105 11.95 -40.62 23.55
N ILE A 106 11.55 -39.65 22.74
CA ILE A 106 10.89 -39.84 21.45
C ILE A 106 11.79 -39.35 20.31
N TRP A 107 11.84 -40.12 19.22
CA TRP A 107 12.45 -39.70 17.95
C TRP A 107 11.47 -39.93 16.80
N TYR A 108 11.52 -39.05 15.81
CA TYR A 108 10.70 -39.10 14.60
C TYR A 108 11.57 -38.81 13.38
N LYS A 109 11.35 -39.51 12.27
CA LYS A 109 12.09 -39.35 11.01
C LYS A 109 11.90 -37.95 10.42
N GLY A 110 12.85 -37.07 10.73
CA GLY A 110 12.79 -35.63 10.43
C GLY A 110 13.32 -34.75 11.57
N TRP A 111 13.40 -35.27 12.80
CA TRP A 111 14.09 -34.61 13.90
C TRP A 111 15.59 -34.89 13.87
N LYS A 112 16.41 -33.84 14.10
CA LYS A 112 17.87 -33.96 14.20
C LYS A 112 18.30 -34.80 15.40
N GLU A 113 17.60 -34.65 16.53
CA GLU A 113 17.91 -35.28 17.81
C GLU A 113 16.62 -35.77 18.48
N PRO A 114 16.66 -36.86 19.27
CA PRO A 114 15.54 -37.27 20.11
C PRO A 114 15.13 -36.19 21.13
N LYS A 115 13.87 -36.23 21.57
CA LYS A 115 13.28 -35.29 22.54
C LYS A 115 12.82 -36.03 23.78
N ASN A 116 13.06 -35.45 24.95
CA ASN A 116 12.49 -35.95 26.21
C ASN A 116 11.08 -35.40 26.37
N CYS A 117 10.11 -36.30 26.47
CA CYS A 117 8.69 -36.00 26.52
C CYS A 117 8.06 -36.48 27.82
N ILE A 118 7.08 -35.73 28.31
CA ILE A 118 6.21 -36.08 29.44
C ILE A 118 4.82 -36.40 28.89
N ARG A 119 4.20 -37.49 29.33
CA ARG A 119 2.82 -37.82 28.95
C ARG A 119 1.82 -36.92 29.68
N LYS A 120 0.83 -36.44 28.95
CA LYS A 120 -0.31 -35.64 29.44
C LYS A 120 -1.63 -36.22 28.92
N GLN A 121 -2.71 -36.03 29.67
CA GLN A 121 -4.07 -36.30 29.20
C GLN A 121 -4.57 -35.23 28.22
N VAL A 122 -4.20 -33.96 28.46
CA VAL A 122 -4.53 -32.80 27.63
C VAL A 122 -3.25 -31.96 27.48
N PRO A 123 -2.93 -31.40 26.30
CA PRO A 123 -1.78 -30.51 26.14
C PRO A 123 -1.90 -29.27 27.03
N ASP A 124 -0.79 -28.75 27.56
CA ASP A 124 -0.77 -27.62 28.51
C ASP A 124 -1.38 -26.30 27.97
N HIS A 125 -1.69 -26.22 26.68
CA HIS A 125 -2.25 -25.05 25.99
C HIS A 125 -3.55 -25.38 25.23
N THR A 126 -4.33 -26.33 25.74
CA THR A 126 -5.66 -26.70 25.22
C THR A 126 -6.72 -26.65 26.30
N GLU A 127 -7.80 -25.91 26.07
CA GLU A 127 -9.02 -26.03 26.90
C GLU A 127 -9.86 -27.21 26.39
N PRO A 128 -10.18 -28.21 27.23
CA PRO A 128 -10.97 -29.37 26.80
C PRO A 128 -12.43 -28.99 26.56
N LEU A 129 -12.99 -29.44 25.44
CA LEU A 129 -14.37 -29.19 25.04
C LEU A 129 -15.12 -30.50 24.77
N THR A 130 -16.45 -30.41 24.81
CA THR A 130 -17.37 -31.50 24.52
C THR A 130 -18.32 -31.09 23.38
N PRO A 131 -19.08 -32.03 22.79
CA PRO A 131 -20.17 -31.72 21.87
C PRO A 131 -21.31 -30.85 22.43
N LEU A 132 -21.29 -30.51 23.72
CA LEU A 132 -22.21 -29.55 24.35
C LEU A 132 -21.57 -28.19 24.63
N THR A 133 -20.23 -28.09 24.65
CA THR A 133 -19.48 -26.86 24.96
C THR A 133 -18.70 -26.29 23.78
N LEU A 134 -18.65 -27.00 22.65
CA LEU A 134 -18.24 -26.43 21.37
C LEU A 134 -19.19 -25.28 20.95
N PRO A 135 -18.70 -24.24 20.25
CA PRO A 135 -19.51 -23.09 19.88
C PRO A 135 -20.67 -23.44 18.94
N ASP A 136 -21.83 -22.79 19.14
CA ASP A 136 -23.01 -22.96 18.30
C ASP A 136 -22.76 -22.76 16.79
N ARG A 137 -21.80 -21.89 16.42
CA ARG A 137 -21.39 -21.70 15.03
C ARG A 137 -20.89 -22.97 14.34
N VAL A 138 -20.32 -23.94 15.07
CA VAL A 138 -19.82 -25.20 14.50
C VAL A 138 -20.96 -26.05 13.92
N TYR A 139 -22.12 -26.03 14.59
CA TYR A 139 -23.31 -26.87 14.31
C TYR A 139 -24.14 -26.36 13.12
N GLN A 140 -23.46 -26.13 12.00
CA GLN A 140 -24.03 -25.70 10.74
C GLN A 140 -23.70 -26.75 9.68
N LYS A 141 -24.48 -26.78 8.60
CA LYS A 141 -24.13 -27.52 7.39
C LYS A 141 -23.19 -26.64 6.58
N TRP A 142 -21.99 -27.11 6.33
CA TRP A 142 -20.93 -26.36 5.66
C TRP A 142 -20.76 -26.82 4.21
N VAL A 143 -20.86 -25.89 3.27
CA VAL A 143 -20.76 -26.12 1.83
C VAL A 143 -19.49 -25.51 1.24
N LYS A 144 -19.04 -26.05 0.10
CA LYS A 144 -17.89 -25.55 -0.67
C LYS A 144 -18.34 -25.00 -2.03
N GLY A 145 -17.81 -23.83 -2.40
CA GLY A 145 -18.22 -23.14 -3.63
C GLY A 145 -19.71 -22.81 -3.61
N LEU A 146 -20.29 -22.53 -4.78
CA LEU A 146 -21.74 -22.30 -4.95
C LEU A 146 -22.50 -23.60 -5.30
N SER A 147 -21.93 -24.76 -4.94
CA SER A 147 -22.47 -26.08 -5.31
C SER A 147 -23.63 -26.57 -4.45
N GLY A 148 -23.81 -26.02 -3.25
CA GLY A 148 -24.72 -26.55 -2.23
C GLY A 148 -24.30 -27.91 -1.64
N LYS A 149 -23.19 -28.51 -2.12
CA LYS A 149 -22.68 -29.78 -1.59
C LYS A 149 -22.16 -29.55 -0.17
N VAL A 150 -22.88 -30.09 0.81
CA VAL A 150 -22.41 -30.16 2.20
C VAL A 150 -21.17 -31.04 2.25
N ILE A 151 -20.09 -30.51 2.79
CA ILE A 151 -18.84 -31.23 3.04
C ILE A 151 -18.72 -31.62 4.52
N TYR A 152 -19.08 -30.71 5.43
CA TYR A 152 -19.05 -30.95 6.87
C TYR A 152 -20.42 -30.65 7.49
N GLU A 153 -20.94 -31.57 8.30
CA GLU A 153 -22.11 -31.34 9.14
C GLU A 153 -21.82 -31.86 10.55
N PHE A 154 -21.81 -30.97 11.54
CA PHE A 154 -21.55 -31.29 12.94
C PHE A 154 -22.88 -31.36 13.70
N THR A 155 -23.05 -32.40 14.52
CA THR A 155 -24.29 -32.65 15.27
C THR A 155 -24.03 -32.63 16.78
N ARG A 156 -25.02 -32.16 17.56
CA ARG A 156 -24.87 -32.00 19.03
C ARG A 156 -24.76 -33.31 19.81
N ASP A 157 -25.08 -34.45 19.20
CA ASP A 157 -24.79 -35.79 19.75
C ASP A 157 -23.33 -36.22 19.57
N GLY A 158 -22.46 -35.32 19.10
CA GLY A 158 -21.02 -35.55 19.02
C GLY A 158 -20.56 -36.25 17.76
N LYS A 159 -21.24 -36.03 16.63
CA LYS A 159 -20.86 -36.63 15.34
C LYS A 159 -20.52 -35.57 14.31
N LEU A 160 -19.72 -35.99 13.35
CA LEU A 160 -19.40 -35.27 12.14
C LEU A 160 -19.75 -36.15 10.94
N LEU A 161 -20.56 -35.62 10.02
CA LEU A 161 -20.74 -36.20 8.70
C LEU A 161 -19.72 -35.55 7.76
N TYR A 162 -18.82 -36.37 7.21
CA TYR A 162 -17.76 -35.95 6.28
C TYR A 162 -17.39 -37.10 5.34
N ASP A 163 -17.19 -36.81 4.06
CA ASP A 163 -16.83 -37.77 3.00
C ASP A 163 -17.78 -38.98 2.92
N GLY A 164 -19.09 -38.72 3.04
CA GLY A 164 -20.13 -39.77 3.03
C GLY A 164 -20.12 -40.71 4.24
N LYS A 165 -19.26 -40.48 5.23
CA LYS A 165 -19.13 -41.27 6.46
C LYS A 165 -19.58 -40.46 7.68
N THR A 166 -20.04 -41.17 8.69
CA THR A 166 -20.25 -40.62 10.03
C THR A 166 -18.99 -40.89 10.86
N TRP A 167 -18.50 -39.85 11.54
CA TRP A 167 -17.35 -39.89 12.43
C TRP A 167 -17.77 -39.45 13.84
N ASP A 168 -17.43 -40.24 14.85
CA ASP A 168 -17.66 -39.88 16.26
C ASP A 168 -16.56 -38.93 16.73
N ILE A 169 -16.93 -37.80 17.33
CA ILE A 169 -16.01 -36.80 17.90
C ILE A 169 -15.56 -37.30 19.27
N LEU A 170 -14.39 -37.91 19.33
CA LEU A 170 -13.84 -38.51 20.55
C LEU A 170 -13.32 -37.47 21.55
N SER A 171 -12.76 -36.37 21.04
CA SER A 171 -12.28 -35.26 21.87
C SER A 171 -12.30 -33.95 21.08
N ALA A 172 -12.71 -32.88 21.73
CA ALA A 172 -12.60 -31.52 21.23
C ALA A 172 -11.75 -30.66 22.19
N GLY A 173 -11.13 -29.61 21.69
CA GLY A 173 -10.49 -28.60 22.54
C GLY A 173 -10.12 -27.34 21.78
N TYR A 174 -9.98 -26.23 22.50
CA TYR A 174 -9.52 -24.96 21.93
C TYR A 174 -8.01 -24.84 22.06
N PHE A 175 -7.31 -24.82 20.92
CA PHE A 175 -5.86 -24.96 20.82
C PHE A 175 -5.18 -23.60 20.61
N LEU A 176 -4.21 -23.26 21.47
CA LEU A 176 -3.36 -22.06 21.39
C LEU A 176 -4.12 -20.73 21.24
N ASN A 177 -5.38 -20.67 21.67
CA ASN A 177 -6.31 -19.55 21.44
C ASN A 177 -6.47 -19.14 19.96
N LYS A 178 -6.35 -20.11 19.03
CA LYS A 178 -6.41 -19.87 17.57
C LYS A 178 -7.48 -20.69 16.85
N GLU A 179 -7.67 -21.95 17.23
CA GLU A 179 -8.54 -22.89 16.49
C GLU A 179 -9.07 -24.02 17.37
N TYR A 180 -10.15 -24.68 16.94
CA TYR A 180 -10.73 -25.83 17.63
C TYR A 180 -10.17 -27.12 17.03
N ARG A 181 -9.48 -27.92 17.84
CA ARG A 181 -8.91 -29.21 17.48
C ARG A 181 -9.90 -30.32 17.81
N LEU A 182 -10.28 -31.13 16.81
CA LEU A 182 -11.23 -32.24 16.94
C LEU A 182 -10.58 -33.55 16.49
N LEU A 183 -10.52 -34.54 17.38
CA LEU A 183 -10.18 -35.93 17.02
C LEU A 183 -11.48 -36.68 16.72
N VAL A 184 -11.57 -37.29 15.54
CA VAL A 184 -12.77 -37.99 15.07
C VAL A 184 -12.43 -39.42 14.61
N LYS A 185 -13.31 -40.39 14.87
CA LYS A 185 -13.14 -41.82 14.53
C LYS A 185 -14.29 -42.34 13.67
N SER A 186 -14.00 -43.17 12.67
CA SER A 186 -15.01 -43.88 11.87
C SER A 186 -14.50 -45.29 11.53
N GLY A 187 -15.06 -46.30 12.21
CA GLY A 187 -14.47 -47.64 12.23
C GLY A 187 -13.03 -47.60 12.78
N GLU A 188 -12.09 -48.24 12.07
CA GLU A 188 -10.65 -48.22 12.42
C GLU A 188 -9.92 -46.93 12.02
N SER A 189 -10.58 -46.02 11.29
CA SER A 189 -9.96 -44.77 10.81
C SER A 189 -10.10 -43.64 11.81
N TYR A 190 -9.02 -42.89 11.99
CA TYR A 190 -8.95 -41.67 12.80
C TYR A 190 -8.57 -40.47 11.92
N LYS A 191 -9.19 -39.32 12.15
CA LYS A 191 -8.82 -38.03 11.54
C LYS A 191 -8.74 -36.94 12.58
N LEU A 192 -7.93 -35.93 12.28
CA LEU A 192 -7.76 -34.75 13.12
C LEU A 192 -8.09 -33.51 12.29
N LEU A 193 -8.99 -32.69 12.83
CA LEU A 193 -9.49 -31.48 12.18
C LEU A 193 -9.18 -30.28 13.06
N TYR A 194 -8.74 -29.21 12.42
CA TYR A 194 -8.52 -27.92 13.06
C TYR A 194 -9.46 -26.90 12.41
N LEU A 195 -10.39 -26.36 13.21
CA LEU A 195 -11.41 -25.43 12.76
C LEU A 195 -11.06 -24.02 13.21
N SER A 196 -10.76 -23.12 12.27
CA SER A 196 -10.64 -21.68 12.55
C SER A 196 -11.74 -20.89 11.88
N PHE A 197 -12.20 -19.84 12.55
CA PHE A 197 -13.34 -19.02 12.12
C PHE A 197 -12.87 -17.57 11.95
N PRO A 198 -12.13 -17.25 10.86
CA PRO A 198 -11.58 -15.91 10.66
C PRO A 198 -12.67 -14.85 10.46
N LEU A 199 -13.88 -15.26 10.07
CA LEU A 199 -15.05 -14.41 9.86
C LEU A 199 -16.33 -15.14 10.31
N PRO A 200 -17.43 -14.41 10.61
CA PRO A 200 -18.67 -15.01 11.11
C PRO A 200 -19.30 -16.09 10.21
N LYS A 201 -19.17 -15.96 8.88
CA LYS A 201 -19.69 -16.93 7.88
C LYS A 201 -18.60 -17.75 7.17
N THR A 202 -17.37 -17.76 7.67
CA THR A 202 -16.27 -18.54 7.08
C THR A 202 -15.67 -19.48 8.12
N MET A 203 -15.65 -20.77 7.82
CA MET A 203 -14.84 -21.75 8.55
C MET A 203 -13.70 -22.20 7.63
N ASN A 204 -12.47 -22.11 8.13
CA ASN A 204 -11.36 -22.86 7.57
C ASN A 204 -11.30 -24.22 8.28
N VAL A 205 -11.16 -25.29 7.51
CA VAL A 205 -10.83 -26.62 8.02
C VAL A 205 -9.43 -26.96 7.57
N ALA A 206 -8.52 -27.13 8.53
CA ALA A 206 -7.18 -27.66 8.28
C ALA A 206 -7.15 -29.14 8.69
N ALA A 207 -6.82 -30.02 7.75
CA ALA A 207 -6.76 -31.48 7.95
C ALA A 207 -5.74 -32.09 6.99
N GLU A 208 -4.85 -32.96 7.47
CA GLU A 208 -3.88 -33.72 6.64
C GLU A 208 -3.07 -32.83 5.66
N LEU A 209 -2.65 -31.66 6.14
CA LEU A 209 -1.94 -30.59 5.40
C LEU A 209 -2.75 -29.93 4.26
N GLN A 210 -4.07 -30.10 4.22
CA GLN A 210 -4.98 -29.37 3.32
C GLN A 210 -5.80 -28.36 4.11
N ASN A 211 -5.88 -27.13 3.58
CA ASN A 211 -6.71 -26.06 4.12
C ASN A 211 -7.92 -25.85 3.19
N GLU A 212 -9.11 -26.16 3.66
CA GLU A 212 -10.36 -25.89 2.96
C GLU A 212 -11.07 -24.68 3.57
N LYS A 213 -11.64 -23.82 2.72
CA LYS A 213 -12.61 -22.79 3.12
C LYS A 213 -14.01 -23.27 2.80
N VAL A 214 -14.91 -23.16 3.78
CA VAL A 214 -16.33 -23.50 3.64
C VAL A 214 -17.21 -22.42 4.28
N SER A 215 -18.40 -22.28 3.71
CA SER A 215 -19.44 -21.33 4.14
C SER A 215 -20.65 -22.11 4.67
N PRO A 216 -21.50 -21.53 5.53
CA PRO A 216 -22.75 -22.20 5.91
C PRO A 216 -23.68 -22.35 4.70
N ILE A 217 -24.52 -23.37 4.75
CA ILE A 217 -25.59 -23.58 3.77
C ILE A 217 -26.53 -22.37 3.78
N ALA A 218 -26.96 -21.96 2.59
CA ALA A 218 -27.91 -20.88 2.40
C ALA A 218 -29.22 -21.14 3.16
N SER A 219 -29.83 -20.07 3.67
CA SER A 219 -31.15 -20.12 4.32
C SER A 219 -32.27 -20.58 3.35
N ARG A 220 -32.04 -20.45 2.04
CA ARG A 220 -32.86 -20.96 0.94
C ARG A 220 -32.04 -21.91 0.06
N PRO A 221 -31.86 -23.20 0.41
CA PRO A 221 -31.01 -24.14 -0.34
C PRO A 221 -31.41 -24.34 -1.81
N GLU A 222 -32.62 -23.95 -2.20
CA GLU A 222 -33.09 -23.94 -3.59
C GLU A 222 -32.19 -23.11 -4.52
N ILE A 223 -31.45 -22.13 -3.96
CA ILE A 223 -30.56 -21.25 -4.71
C ILE A 223 -29.45 -22.01 -5.44
N TYR A 224 -28.94 -23.09 -4.85
CA TYR A 224 -27.83 -23.88 -5.42
C TYR A 224 -28.19 -24.59 -6.73
N ALA A 225 -29.48 -24.69 -7.07
CA ALA A 225 -29.91 -25.22 -8.36
C ALA A 225 -29.62 -24.30 -9.56
N PHE A 226 -29.23 -23.03 -9.32
CA PHE A 226 -28.94 -22.02 -10.35
C PHE A 226 -27.96 -20.91 -9.88
N ALA A 227 -27.24 -21.13 -8.78
CA ALA A 227 -26.29 -20.17 -8.23
C ALA A 227 -25.09 -19.89 -9.16
N GLY A 228 -24.48 -18.72 -9.00
CA GLY A 228 -23.32 -18.25 -9.76
C GLY A 228 -23.60 -17.07 -10.68
N CYS A 229 -22.60 -16.71 -11.48
CA CYS A 229 -22.59 -15.52 -12.33
C CYS A 229 -22.99 -15.88 -13.76
N TRP A 230 -24.11 -15.32 -14.24
CA TRP A 230 -24.69 -15.65 -15.54
C TRP A 230 -24.36 -14.58 -16.60
N ILE A 231 -23.64 -15.03 -17.62
CA ILE A 231 -23.14 -14.24 -18.76
C ILE A 231 -24.18 -14.26 -19.87
N ASN A 232 -24.52 -13.11 -20.43
CA ASN A 232 -25.40 -13.00 -21.59
C ASN A 232 -24.66 -13.50 -22.84
N GLN A 233 -25.17 -14.56 -23.48
CA GLN A 233 -24.48 -15.17 -24.62
C GLN A 233 -24.40 -14.25 -25.85
N ALA A 234 -25.28 -13.25 -25.96
CA ALA A 234 -25.28 -12.33 -27.10
C ALA A 234 -24.32 -11.15 -26.94
N THR A 235 -24.02 -10.72 -25.70
CA THR A 235 -23.17 -9.54 -25.46
C THR A 235 -21.83 -9.86 -24.81
N GLY A 236 -21.70 -10.98 -24.08
CA GLY A 236 -20.55 -11.29 -23.23
C GLY A 236 -20.62 -10.71 -21.82
N ASP A 237 -21.64 -9.90 -21.50
CA ASP A 237 -21.74 -9.27 -20.18
C ASP A 237 -22.18 -10.25 -19.10
N TRP A 238 -21.52 -10.21 -17.94
CA TRP A 238 -22.14 -10.69 -16.71
C TRP A 238 -23.27 -9.74 -16.30
N ARG A 239 -24.53 -10.16 -16.49
CA ARG A 239 -25.73 -9.34 -16.23
C ARG A 239 -26.38 -9.60 -14.89
N ILE A 240 -26.33 -10.85 -14.40
CA ILE A 240 -26.99 -11.26 -13.15
C ILE A 240 -26.16 -12.30 -12.40
N GLY A 241 -26.03 -12.13 -11.08
CA GLY A 241 -25.40 -13.09 -10.17
C GLY A 241 -26.40 -13.60 -9.14
N PHE A 242 -26.29 -14.87 -8.77
CA PHE A 242 -27.09 -15.50 -7.72
C PHE A 242 -26.16 -16.10 -6.66
N PHE A 243 -26.24 -15.61 -5.42
CA PHE A 243 -25.38 -16.01 -4.31
C PHE A 243 -26.22 -16.53 -3.14
N GLU A 244 -25.59 -16.93 -2.04
CA GLU A 244 -26.25 -17.67 -0.96
C GLU A 244 -27.37 -16.89 -0.26
N ASP A 245 -27.15 -15.59 -0.01
CA ASP A 245 -28.08 -14.73 0.72
C ASP A 245 -28.79 -13.68 -0.18
N PHE A 246 -28.22 -13.34 -1.34
CA PHE A 246 -28.70 -12.28 -2.24
C PHE A 246 -28.37 -12.53 -3.72
N ALA A 247 -29.11 -11.88 -4.61
CA ALA A 247 -28.77 -11.74 -6.03
C ALA A 247 -28.10 -10.38 -6.31
N VAL A 248 -27.48 -10.27 -7.48
CA VAL A 248 -26.88 -9.03 -8.00
C VAL A 248 -27.37 -8.79 -9.42
N TYR A 249 -27.90 -7.60 -9.70
CA TYR A 249 -28.39 -7.19 -11.02
C TYR A 249 -28.28 -5.67 -11.16
N GLN A 250 -27.85 -5.17 -12.33
CA GLN A 250 -27.64 -3.73 -12.59
C GLN A 250 -26.79 -3.03 -11.51
N CYS A 251 -25.69 -3.68 -11.12
CA CYS A 251 -24.78 -3.23 -10.05
C CYS A 251 -25.42 -3.06 -8.66
N GLN A 252 -26.63 -3.58 -8.42
CA GLN A 252 -27.31 -3.50 -7.13
C GLN A 252 -27.45 -4.88 -6.47
N PHE A 253 -27.52 -4.89 -5.14
CA PHE A 253 -27.90 -6.05 -4.35
C PHE A 253 -29.43 -6.20 -4.31
N TRP A 254 -29.90 -7.45 -4.36
CA TRP A 254 -31.31 -7.80 -4.31
C TRP A 254 -31.55 -8.98 -3.37
N ASP A 255 -32.40 -8.80 -2.37
CA ASP A 255 -32.75 -9.86 -1.41
C ASP A 255 -33.76 -10.85 -2.00
N TYR A 256 -33.70 -12.11 -1.57
CA TYR A 256 -34.65 -13.15 -2.01
C TYR A 256 -35.97 -13.11 -1.22
N GLU A 257 -37.01 -12.54 -1.83
CA GLU A 257 -38.37 -12.60 -1.28
C GLU A 257 -39.00 -13.99 -1.46
N SER A 258 -38.87 -14.59 -2.66
CA SER A 258 -39.24 -15.98 -2.89
C SER A 258 -38.47 -16.63 -4.04
N ILE A 259 -38.28 -17.94 -3.94
CA ILE A 259 -37.74 -18.82 -4.99
C ILE A 259 -38.74 -19.96 -5.16
N SER A 260 -39.19 -20.22 -6.38
CA SER A 260 -40.14 -21.29 -6.71
C SER A 260 -39.65 -22.06 -7.92
N ILE A 261 -39.34 -23.35 -7.74
CA ILE A 261 -38.82 -24.24 -8.79
C ILE A 261 -39.92 -25.22 -9.20
N GLN A 262 -40.20 -25.30 -10.50
CA GLN A 262 -41.16 -26.22 -11.11
C GLN A 262 -40.53 -26.87 -12.34
N LYS A 263 -40.13 -28.13 -12.21
CA LYS A 263 -39.33 -28.85 -13.23
C LYS A 263 -38.05 -28.06 -13.56
N ASN A 264 -37.87 -27.63 -14.81
CA ASN A 264 -36.73 -26.82 -15.25
C ASN A 264 -36.99 -25.29 -15.20
N ARG A 265 -38.14 -24.84 -14.68
CA ARG A 265 -38.51 -23.42 -14.59
C ARG A 265 -38.38 -22.94 -13.14
N THR A 266 -37.61 -21.89 -12.94
CA THR A 266 -37.47 -21.20 -11.66
C THR A 266 -38.03 -19.79 -11.78
N THR A 267 -38.94 -19.43 -10.87
CA THR A 267 -39.42 -18.07 -10.68
C THR A 267 -38.82 -17.52 -9.40
N ILE A 268 -38.22 -16.34 -9.47
CA ILE A 268 -37.57 -15.66 -8.35
C ILE A 268 -38.23 -14.30 -8.22
N ILE A 269 -38.64 -13.94 -7.01
CA ILE A 269 -39.01 -12.58 -6.65
C ILE A 269 -37.86 -12.01 -5.83
N LEU A 270 -37.21 -11.01 -6.43
CA LEU A 270 -36.12 -10.24 -5.86
C LEU A 270 -36.67 -8.93 -5.31
N LYS A 271 -36.10 -8.42 -4.23
CA LYS A 271 -36.51 -7.18 -3.58
C LYS A 271 -35.32 -6.26 -3.29
N ASN A 272 -35.47 -4.97 -3.55
CA ASN A 272 -34.53 -3.93 -3.13
C ASN A 272 -35.33 -2.75 -2.56
N GLY A 273 -35.31 -2.55 -1.25
CA GLY A 273 -36.15 -1.55 -0.57
C GLY A 273 -37.65 -1.79 -0.80
N THR A 274 -38.31 -0.87 -1.53
CA THR A 274 -39.72 -0.99 -1.96
C THR A 274 -39.89 -1.62 -3.35
N GLU A 275 -38.81 -1.78 -4.11
CA GLU A 275 -38.86 -2.33 -5.47
C GLU A 275 -38.89 -3.86 -5.46
N GLN A 276 -39.66 -4.43 -6.39
CA GLN A 276 -39.72 -5.87 -6.63
C GLN A 276 -39.41 -6.20 -8.08
N LEU A 277 -38.56 -7.20 -8.29
CA LEU A 277 -38.09 -7.62 -9.60
C LEU A 277 -38.36 -9.12 -9.79
N LYS A 278 -39.21 -9.46 -10.76
CA LYS A 278 -39.55 -10.85 -11.09
C LYS A 278 -38.57 -11.39 -12.13
N VAL A 279 -37.75 -12.35 -11.74
CA VAL A 279 -36.87 -13.09 -12.67
C VAL A 279 -37.50 -14.43 -12.99
N ARG A 280 -37.50 -14.81 -14.27
CA ARG A 280 -37.91 -16.15 -14.72
C ARG A 280 -36.74 -16.79 -15.44
N LEU A 281 -36.32 -17.95 -14.95
CA LEU A 281 -35.20 -18.73 -15.46
C LEU A 281 -35.74 -20.08 -15.94
N THR A 282 -35.41 -20.49 -17.15
CA THR A 282 -35.69 -21.83 -17.69
C THR A 282 -34.37 -22.50 -18.01
N ARG A 283 -33.99 -23.52 -17.23
CA ARG A 283 -32.75 -24.27 -17.45
C ARG A 283 -32.85 -25.10 -18.74
N LYS A 284 -31.78 -25.09 -19.52
CA LYS A 284 -31.55 -26.03 -20.63
C LYS A 284 -30.70 -27.20 -20.13
N ASP A 285 -29.63 -26.90 -19.40
CA ASP A 285 -28.71 -27.86 -18.78
C ASP A 285 -28.18 -27.31 -17.42
N GLU A 286 -26.99 -27.70 -16.98
CA GLU A 286 -26.33 -27.21 -15.74
C GLU A 286 -25.58 -25.89 -15.91
N THR A 287 -25.15 -25.58 -17.13
CA THR A 287 -24.32 -24.42 -17.49
C THR A 287 -25.04 -23.41 -18.37
N SER A 288 -26.20 -23.74 -18.93
CA SER A 288 -26.97 -22.82 -19.79
C SER A 288 -28.46 -22.73 -19.43
N CYS A 289 -29.01 -21.52 -19.54
CA CYS A 289 -30.41 -21.23 -19.30
C CYS A 289 -30.95 -20.14 -20.24
N THR A 290 -32.27 -19.96 -20.22
CA THR A 290 -32.94 -18.80 -20.79
C THR A 290 -33.59 -18.00 -19.67
N LEU A 291 -33.30 -16.72 -19.58
CA LEU A 291 -33.67 -15.86 -18.45
C LEU A 291 -34.32 -14.56 -18.94
N SER A 292 -35.38 -14.12 -18.24
CA SER A 292 -36.04 -12.83 -18.44
C SER A 292 -36.14 -12.09 -17.11
N VAL A 293 -35.77 -10.81 -17.09
CA VAL A 293 -35.84 -9.93 -15.92
C VAL A 293 -36.98 -8.93 -16.08
N GLY A 294 -37.92 -8.89 -15.13
CA GLY A 294 -39.04 -7.95 -15.14
C GLY A 294 -39.93 -8.08 -16.38
N LYS A 295 -39.86 -7.08 -17.28
CA LYS A 295 -40.57 -7.03 -18.57
C LYS A 295 -39.67 -7.30 -19.78
N GLU A 296 -38.37 -7.55 -19.58
CA GLU A 296 -37.42 -7.82 -20.66
C GLU A 296 -37.76 -9.12 -21.41
N LYS A 297 -37.40 -9.18 -22.71
CA LYS A 297 -37.50 -10.41 -23.49
C LYS A 297 -36.52 -11.44 -22.94
N ALA A 298 -36.92 -12.71 -22.96
CA ALA A 298 -36.07 -13.80 -22.50
C ALA A 298 -34.86 -13.97 -23.43
N GLN A 299 -33.65 -14.03 -22.86
CA GLN A 299 -32.38 -14.17 -23.55
C GLN A 299 -31.63 -15.41 -23.07
N THR A 300 -30.64 -15.90 -23.82
CA THR A 300 -29.83 -17.07 -23.40
C THR A 300 -28.62 -16.62 -22.60
N TYR A 301 -28.37 -17.33 -21.50
CA TYR A 301 -27.27 -17.09 -20.57
C TYR A 301 -26.46 -18.36 -20.35
N VAL A 302 -25.16 -18.18 -20.11
CA VAL A 302 -24.22 -19.25 -19.73
C VAL A 302 -23.57 -18.94 -18.38
N LEU A 303 -23.29 -19.98 -17.60
CA LEU A 303 -22.69 -19.87 -16.27
C LEU A 303 -21.18 -19.63 -16.38
N CYS A 304 -20.68 -18.60 -15.70
CA CYS A 304 -19.24 -18.33 -15.58
C CYS A 304 -18.59 -19.36 -14.64
N ASN A 305 -18.02 -20.43 -15.22
CA ASN A 305 -17.27 -21.43 -14.47
C ASN A 305 -15.81 -21.01 -14.22
N ASP A 306 -15.18 -20.32 -15.17
CA ASP A 306 -13.78 -19.86 -15.09
C ASP A 306 -13.54 -18.69 -14.14
N LYS A 307 -12.27 -18.37 -13.88
CA LYS A 307 -11.86 -17.29 -12.96
C LYS A 307 -12.21 -15.88 -13.44
N TYR A 308 -12.32 -15.72 -14.76
CA TYR A 308 -12.57 -14.45 -15.44
C TYR A 308 -13.69 -14.64 -16.48
N LEU A 309 -14.11 -13.56 -17.14
CA LEU A 309 -15.04 -13.68 -18.26
C LEU A 309 -14.31 -14.18 -19.52
N PRO A 310 -14.99 -14.97 -20.38
CA PRO A 310 -14.49 -15.30 -21.71
C PRO A 310 -14.47 -14.05 -22.60
N ASP A 311 -13.82 -14.15 -23.76
CA ASP A 311 -13.83 -13.08 -24.75
C ASP A 311 -15.25 -12.67 -25.15
N TYR A 312 -15.45 -11.36 -25.29
CA TYR A 312 -16.72 -10.78 -25.68
C TYR A 312 -17.02 -11.11 -27.15
N PRO A 313 -18.23 -11.63 -27.49
CA PRO A 313 -18.58 -12.07 -28.84
C PRO A 313 -18.90 -10.92 -29.82
N VAL A 314 -18.75 -9.67 -29.37
CA VAL A 314 -19.07 -8.45 -30.13
C VAL A 314 -17.86 -7.53 -30.19
N ALA A 315 -17.71 -6.78 -31.28
CA ALA A 315 -16.71 -5.71 -31.38
C ALA A 315 -17.12 -4.51 -30.51
N ASP A 316 -16.14 -3.81 -29.93
CA ASP A 316 -16.34 -2.56 -29.21
C ASP A 316 -15.26 -1.56 -29.63
N THR A 317 -15.70 -0.43 -30.22
CA THR A 317 -14.87 0.67 -30.68
C THR A 317 -15.08 1.95 -29.87
N THR A 318 -15.69 1.85 -28.68
CA THR A 318 -15.91 3.03 -27.84
C THR A 318 -14.57 3.59 -27.32
N PRO A 319 -14.35 4.92 -27.39
CA PRO A 319 -13.20 5.55 -26.74
C PRO A 319 -13.43 5.67 -25.23
N PHE A 320 -12.37 5.94 -24.47
CA PHE A 320 -12.49 6.36 -23.08
C PHE A 320 -13.28 7.68 -22.99
N VAL A 321 -14.02 7.88 -21.91
CA VAL A 321 -14.74 9.14 -21.66
C VAL A 321 -13.74 10.25 -21.37
N ASP A 322 -13.76 11.33 -22.15
CA ASP A 322 -13.19 12.63 -21.77
C ASP A 322 -14.32 13.56 -21.30
N ASN A 323 -14.38 13.83 -20.00
CA ASN A 323 -15.35 14.76 -19.41
C ASN A 323 -14.84 16.22 -19.33
N GLY A 324 -13.70 16.52 -19.94
CA GLY A 324 -13.06 17.83 -19.89
C GLY A 324 -12.28 18.09 -18.61
N TYR A 325 -11.86 17.04 -17.89
CA TYR A 325 -11.20 17.12 -16.58
C TYR A 325 -12.06 17.82 -15.53
N GLN A 326 -13.34 17.48 -15.48
CA GLN A 326 -14.27 17.94 -14.44
C GLN A 326 -14.43 16.84 -13.41
N THR A 327 -14.19 17.11 -12.13
CA THR A 327 -14.27 16.08 -11.10
C THR A 327 -15.70 15.56 -10.97
N ASP A 328 -15.88 14.29 -11.29
CA ASP A 328 -17.08 13.51 -11.02
C ASP A 328 -16.68 12.32 -10.14
N SER A 329 -17.57 11.34 -9.97
CA SER A 329 -17.42 10.24 -9.05
C SER A 329 -17.65 8.90 -9.71
N VAL A 330 -16.94 7.89 -9.24
CA VAL A 330 -17.18 6.48 -9.55
C VAL A 330 -17.81 5.82 -8.34
N THR A 331 -18.80 4.97 -8.55
CA THR A 331 -19.37 4.13 -7.49
C THR A 331 -18.96 2.67 -7.71
N LEU A 332 -18.10 2.15 -6.83
CA LEU A 332 -17.69 0.75 -6.82
C LEU A 332 -18.42 0.01 -5.71
N ILE A 333 -19.32 -0.86 -6.13
CA ILE A 333 -20.10 -1.78 -5.29
C ILE A 333 -19.44 -3.16 -5.41
N GLY A 334 -19.55 -4.04 -4.42
CA GLY A 334 -19.02 -5.39 -4.62
C GLY A 334 -19.22 -6.39 -3.51
N TYR A 335 -18.91 -7.64 -3.84
CA TYR A 335 -19.00 -8.81 -2.97
C TYR A 335 -17.65 -9.55 -2.93
N LEU A 336 -17.10 -9.66 -1.73
CA LEU A 336 -15.83 -10.30 -1.40
C LEU A 336 -16.10 -11.64 -0.71
N ARG A 337 -16.27 -12.70 -1.50
CA ARG A 337 -16.57 -14.06 -1.02
C ARG A 337 -15.31 -14.76 -0.52
N ASN A 338 -15.42 -15.53 0.56
CA ASN A 338 -14.31 -16.23 1.22
C ASN A 338 -13.18 -15.29 1.75
N LEU A 339 -13.54 -14.03 2.06
CA LEU A 339 -12.67 -12.94 2.46
C LEU A 339 -11.57 -13.36 3.48
N PRO A 340 -10.29 -13.00 3.25
CA PRO A 340 -9.18 -13.43 4.11
C PRO A 340 -8.87 -12.47 5.28
N SER A 341 -9.39 -11.24 5.27
CA SER A 341 -9.11 -10.21 6.28
C SER A 341 -10.24 -9.19 6.36
N THR A 342 -10.58 -8.78 7.58
CA THR A 342 -11.59 -7.75 7.93
C THR A 342 -11.16 -6.31 7.65
N ARG A 343 -9.94 -6.07 7.15
CA ARG A 343 -9.49 -4.70 6.82
C ARG A 343 -10.50 -3.98 5.91
N PRO A 344 -10.65 -2.64 5.98
CA PRO A 344 -11.48 -1.89 5.04
C PRO A 344 -11.21 -2.25 3.58
N PHE A 345 -12.21 -2.10 2.72
CA PHE A 345 -11.98 -2.09 1.28
C PHE A 345 -11.33 -0.77 0.89
N GLU A 346 -10.30 -0.80 0.04
CA GLU A 346 -9.47 0.35 -0.34
C GLU A 346 -9.42 0.47 -1.87
N VAL A 347 -9.53 1.69 -2.37
CA VAL A 347 -9.18 2.07 -3.74
C VAL A 347 -8.20 3.23 -3.69
N SER A 348 -7.06 3.09 -4.36
CA SER A 348 -6.09 4.17 -4.57
C SER A 348 -6.26 4.76 -5.97
N VAL A 349 -6.33 6.09 -6.04
CA VAL A 349 -6.44 6.87 -7.28
C VAL A 349 -5.19 7.74 -7.42
N PRO A 350 -4.29 7.48 -8.38
CA PRO A 350 -3.12 8.32 -8.60
C PRO A 350 -3.51 9.67 -9.19
N ASP A 351 -3.02 10.75 -8.60
CA ASP A 351 -3.41 12.11 -8.95
C ASP A 351 -2.23 12.88 -9.58
N MET A 352 -2.42 13.39 -10.80
CA MET A 352 -1.39 14.13 -11.54
C MET A 352 -1.17 15.56 -11.02
N ILE A 353 -2.10 16.10 -10.24
CA ILE A 353 -2.03 17.45 -9.68
C ILE A 353 -1.30 17.41 -8.35
N THR A 354 -1.56 16.39 -7.51
CA THR A 354 -0.93 16.24 -6.20
C THR A 354 0.32 15.36 -6.19
N ASP A 355 0.60 14.62 -7.27
CA ASP A 355 1.66 13.60 -7.39
C ASP A 355 1.59 12.49 -6.31
N ARG A 356 0.39 12.28 -5.73
CA ARG A 356 0.11 11.28 -4.68
C ARG A 356 -0.87 10.22 -5.18
N GLU A 357 -0.96 9.11 -4.44
CA GLU A 357 -2.04 8.13 -4.60
C GLU A 357 -3.10 8.38 -3.50
N GLU A 358 -4.20 9.02 -3.88
CA GLU A 358 -5.30 9.34 -2.96
C GLU A 358 -6.08 8.06 -2.61
N LYS A 359 -6.29 7.82 -1.31
CA LYS A 359 -6.85 6.57 -0.80
C LYS A 359 -8.28 6.73 -0.27
N TYR A 360 -9.19 5.99 -0.87
CA TYR A 360 -10.59 5.95 -0.49
C TYR A 360 -10.92 4.60 0.12
N THR A 361 -11.54 4.59 1.32
CA THR A 361 -11.85 3.35 2.04
C THR A 361 -13.30 3.26 2.46
N THR A 362 -13.82 2.04 2.58
CA THR A 362 -15.16 1.74 3.09
C THR A 362 -15.15 0.47 3.94
N ALA A 363 -16.12 0.35 4.84
CA ALA A 363 -16.32 -0.87 5.61
C ALA A 363 -16.88 -2.00 4.71
N ILE A 364 -16.58 -3.23 5.09
CA ILE A 364 -17.15 -4.44 4.48
C ILE A 364 -18.11 -5.05 5.51
N ASP A 365 -19.33 -5.39 5.10
CA ASP A 365 -20.31 -5.98 5.99
C ASP A 365 -20.05 -7.47 6.30
N SER A 366 -20.84 -8.06 7.19
CA SER A 366 -20.70 -9.47 7.60
C SER A 366 -20.96 -10.49 6.48
N LEU A 367 -21.50 -10.06 5.34
CA LEU A 367 -21.71 -10.87 4.13
C LEU A 367 -20.63 -10.59 3.07
N GLY A 368 -19.58 -9.81 3.38
CA GLY A 368 -18.54 -9.46 2.42
C GLY A 368 -18.95 -8.38 1.41
N ARG A 369 -20.07 -7.68 1.63
CA ARG A 369 -20.57 -6.63 0.74
C ARG A 369 -19.96 -5.28 1.09
N PHE A 370 -19.74 -4.43 0.09
CA PHE A 370 -19.29 -3.06 0.28
C PHE A 370 -19.87 -2.13 -0.80
N THR A 371 -19.84 -0.84 -0.51
CA THR A 371 -20.05 0.25 -1.48
C THR A 371 -19.07 1.37 -1.15
N LEU A 372 -18.33 1.83 -2.16
CA LEU A 372 -17.42 2.95 -2.10
C LEU A 372 -17.73 3.92 -3.25
N ARG A 373 -17.86 5.21 -2.93
CA ARG A 373 -17.94 6.28 -3.92
C ARG A 373 -16.73 7.17 -3.76
N PHE A 374 -15.99 7.41 -4.83
CA PHE A 374 -14.74 8.18 -4.83
C PHE A 374 -14.68 9.11 -6.05
N PRO A 375 -14.05 10.29 -5.94
CA PRO A 375 -13.89 11.21 -7.05
C PRO A 375 -12.84 10.71 -8.04
N VAL A 376 -13.03 11.05 -9.32
CA VAL A 376 -12.04 10.94 -10.40
C VAL A 376 -12.10 12.21 -11.25
N LEU A 377 -10.96 12.66 -11.75
CA LEU A 377 -10.89 13.89 -12.54
C LEU A 377 -11.42 13.69 -13.97
N ASN A 378 -11.23 12.49 -14.52
CA ASN A 378 -11.66 12.08 -15.87
C ASN A 378 -11.71 10.54 -15.92
N SER A 379 -11.67 9.88 -17.10
CA SER A 379 -11.37 8.43 -17.11
C SER A 379 -9.98 8.18 -16.51
N HIS A 380 -9.91 7.31 -15.51
CA HIS A 380 -8.81 7.31 -14.53
C HIS A 380 -8.30 5.90 -14.28
N ASN A 381 -6.98 5.74 -14.10
CA ASN A 381 -6.43 4.49 -13.58
C ASN A 381 -6.70 4.38 -12.07
N VAL A 382 -6.93 3.16 -11.58
CA VAL A 382 -7.14 2.88 -10.15
C VAL A 382 -6.46 1.58 -9.72
N PHE A 383 -6.06 1.53 -8.46
CA PHE A 383 -5.62 0.30 -7.79
C PHE A 383 -6.66 -0.11 -6.77
N ILE A 384 -7.26 -1.29 -6.95
CA ILE A 384 -8.34 -1.80 -6.12
C ILE A 384 -7.81 -2.89 -5.20
N ASP A 385 -8.04 -2.71 -3.90
CA ASP A 385 -7.82 -3.67 -2.81
C ASP A 385 -6.39 -4.25 -2.77
N TRP A 386 -5.40 -3.35 -2.88
CA TRP A 386 -3.96 -3.66 -2.87
C TRP A 386 -3.55 -4.47 -1.64
N GLY A 387 -3.04 -5.69 -1.85
CA GLY A 387 -2.59 -6.59 -0.79
C GLY A 387 -3.59 -7.67 -0.36
N ARG A 388 -4.86 -7.62 -0.81
CA ARG A 388 -5.79 -8.77 -0.74
C ARG A 388 -5.89 -9.46 -2.10
N THR A 389 -6.25 -8.73 -3.14
CA THR A 389 -6.47 -9.28 -4.50
C THR A 389 -5.74 -8.50 -5.60
N THR A 390 -5.35 -7.24 -5.32
CA THR A 390 -4.64 -6.29 -6.20
C THR A 390 -5.14 -6.32 -7.64
N ILE A 391 -6.07 -5.42 -7.96
CA ILE A 391 -6.58 -5.22 -9.32
C ILE A 391 -6.13 -3.83 -9.78
N TRP A 392 -5.35 -3.77 -10.86
CA TRP A 392 -5.01 -2.53 -11.55
C TRP A 392 -5.87 -2.44 -12.81
N THR A 393 -6.60 -1.34 -12.96
CA THR A 393 -7.57 -1.16 -14.05
C THR A 393 -7.88 0.32 -14.26
N SER A 394 -8.77 0.65 -15.19
CA SER A 394 -9.37 1.97 -15.36
C SER A 394 -10.86 2.00 -15.03
N VAL A 395 -11.37 3.19 -14.70
CA VAL A 395 -12.78 3.52 -14.43
C VAL A 395 -13.15 4.83 -15.13
N GLU A 396 -14.44 5.04 -15.42
CA GLU A 396 -14.95 6.21 -16.14
C GLU A 396 -15.87 7.06 -15.24
N PRO A 397 -15.83 8.40 -15.35
CA PRO A 397 -16.60 9.31 -14.49
C PRO A 397 -18.11 9.09 -14.61
N GLY A 398 -18.82 9.13 -13.49
CA GLY A 398 -20.27 8.94 -13.39
C GLY A 398 -20.71 7.47 -13.34
N GLU A 399 -19.82 6.52 -13.60
CA GLU A 399 -20.16 5.10 -13.74
C GLU A 399 -20.33 4.35 -12.41
N SER A 400 -21.10 3.27 -12.48
CA SER A 400 -21.30 2.31 -11.38
C SER A 400 -20.84 0.91 -11.77
N TYR A 401 -19.87 0.38 -11.04
CA TYR A 401 -19.30 -0.95 -11.25
C TYR A 401 -19.64 -1.86 -10.08
N PHE A 402 -19.89 -3.14 -10.37
CA PHE A 402 -20.02 -4.18 -9.35
C PHE A 402 -18.88 -5.18 -9.48
N LEU A 403 -17.99 -5.21 -8.50
CA LEU A 403 -16.86 -6.13 -8.40
C LEU A 403 -17.23 -7.36 -7.58
N TYR A 404 -17.09 -8.55 -8.16
CA TYR A 404 -17.14 -9.82 -7.44
C TYR A 404 -15.75 -10.45 -7.38
N VAL A 405 -15.31 -10.78 -6.16
CA VAL A 405 -14.06 -11.50 -5.91
C VAL A 405 -14.36 -12.71 -5.03
N ASP A 406 -14.00 -13.90 -5.50
CA ASP A 406 -13.93 -15.10 -4.65
C ASP A 406 -12.48 -15.45 -4.34
N PHE A 407 -12.10 -15.34 -3.07
CA PHE A 407 -10.75 -15.61 -2.61
C PHE A 407 -10.39 -17.10 -2.52
N ALA A 408 -11.37 -18.01 -2.51
CA ALA A 408 -11.11 -19.45 -2.55
C ALA A 408 -10.90 -19.92 -4.00
N ASP A 409 -11.81 -19.53 -4.89
CA ASP A 409 -11.78 -19.94 -6.31
C ASP A 409 -10.85 -19.05 -7.17
N LYS A 410 -10.31 -17.96 -6.59
CA LYS A 410 -9.51 -16.91 -7.25
C LYS A 410 -10.24 -16.28 -8.45
N LYS A 411 -11.57 -16.15 -8.32
CA LYS A 411 -12.45 -15.60 -9.36
C LYS A 411 -12.55 -14.08 -9.20
N LYS A 412 -12.47 -13.32 -10.29
CA LYS A 412 -12.60 -11.85 -10.33
C LYS A 412 -13.47 -11.47 -11.53
N LEU A 413 -14.64 -10.88 -11.29
CA LEU A 413 -15.60 -10.49 -12.34
C LEU A 413 -16.13 -9.08 -12.07
N VAL A 414 -16.37 -8.31 -13.12
CA VAL A 414 -16.98 -6.97 -13.03
C VAL A 414 -18.28 -6.91 -13.86
N MET A 415 -19.34 -6.36 -13.26
CA MET A 415 -20.59 -5.98 -13.92
C MET A 415 -20.68 -4.45 -13.97
N GLY A 416 -21.32 -3.89 -15.01
CA GLY A 416 -21.49 -2.46 -15.23
C GLY A 416 -21.53 -2.12 -16.72
N GLU A 417 -22.03 -0.95 -17.11
CA GLU A 417 -22.16 -0.59 -18.54
C GLU A 417 -20.79 -0.49 -19.21
N LYS A 418 -19.81 0.12 -18.53
CA LYS A 418 -18.43 0.25 -19.01
C LYS A 418 -17.49 -0.84 -18.47
N ALA A 419 -18.03 -1.93 -17.92
CA ALA A 419 -17.23 -2.95 -17.23
C ALA A 419 -16.30 -3.78 -18.12
N ARG A 420 -16.52 -3.74 -19.44
CA ARG A 420 -15.79 -4.56 -20.42
C ARG A 420 -14.27 -4.43 -20.32
N ILE A 421 -13.73 -3.21 -20.29
CA ILE A 421 -12.28 -2.98 -20.20
C ILE A 421 -11.69 -3.57 -18.92
N LEU A 422 -12.41 -3.50 -17.80
CA LEU A 422 -11.98 -4.09 -16.53
C LEU A 422 -11.91 -5.61 -16.62
N ASN A 423 -12.90 -6.25 -17.25
CA ASN A 423 -12.88 -7.71 -17.48
C ASN A 423 -11.80 -8.13 -18.49
N GLU A 424 -11.58 -7.38 -19.57
CA GLU A 424 -10.52 -7.69 -20.54
C GLU A 424 -9.13 -7.59 -19.91
N LEU A 425 -8.86 -6.56 -19.08
CA LEU A 425 -7.60 -6.43 -18.32
C LEU A 425 -7.44 -7.49 -17.21
N LEU A 426 -8.53 -8.03 -16.66
CA LEU A 426 -8.50 -9.15 -15.71
C LEU A 426 -8.23 -10.49 -16.40
N SER A 427 -8.79 -10.71 -17.59
CA SER A 427 -8.63 -11.96 -18.35
C SER A 427 -7.27 -12.08 -19.04
N HIS A 428 -6.67 -10.96 -19.46
CA HIS A 428 -5.52 -10.92 -20.36
C HIS A 428 -4.34 -10.13 -19.78
N GLU A 429 -3.47 -10.85 -19.05
CA GLU A 429 -2.27 -10.27 -18.45
C GLU A 429 -1.16 -9.99 -19.49
N GLY A 430 -0.54 -8.81 -19.39
CA GLY A 430 0.62 -8.39 -20.18
C GLY A 430 1.94 -9.08 -19.76
N LEU A 431 2.97 -8.96 -20.60
CA LEU A 431 4.29 -9.50 -20.30
C LEU A 431 4.98 -8.68 -19.18
N SER A 432 5.21 -9.31 -18.02
CA SER A 432 5.90 -8.70 -16.88
C SER A 432 7.42 -8.70 -17.09
N GLU A 433 7.92 -7.63 -17.71
CA GLU A 433 9.35 -7.39 -17.94
C GLU A 433 9.70 -5.95 -17.54
N TYR A 434 10.78 -5.76 -16.78
CA TYR A 434 11.23 -4.46 -16.25
C TYR A 434 12.72 -4.52 -15.87
N ILE A 435 13.36 -3.37 -15.68
CA ILE A 435 14.73 -3.26 -15.15
C ILE A 435 14.66 -3.20 -13.62
N GLY A 436 15.39 -4.10 -12.94
CA GLY A 436 15.37 -4.13 -11.46
C GLY A 436 16.09 -2.91 -10.88
N TYR A 437 15.63 -2.38 -9.74
CA TYR A 437 16.18 -1.15 -9.13
C TYR A 437 17.71 -1.18 -8.95
N ASP A 438 18.25 -2.23 -8.31
CA ASP A 438 19.69 -2.39 -8.07
C ASP A 438 20.50 -2.72 -9.32
N GLU A 439 19.85 -3.23 -10.37
CA GLU A 439 20.45 -3.45 -11.68
C GLU A 439 20.56 -2.10 -12.41
N GLY A 440 19.43 -1.41 -12.58
CA GLY A 440 19.34 -0.12 -13.25
C GLY A 440 20.24 0.94 -12.63
N LYS A 441 20.39 0.95 -11.29
CA LYS A 441 21.31 1.86 -10.58
C LYS A 441 22.78 1.69 -10.99
N LYS A 442 23.19 0.51 -11.46
CA LYS A 442 24.56 0.21 -11.90
C LYS A 442 24.78 0.45 -13.39
N MET A 443 23.70 0.48 -14.18
CA MET A 443 23.74 0.66 -15.63
C MET A 443 24.06 2.10 -16.02
N GLY A 444 24.83 2.25 -17.10
CA GLY A 444 24.99 3.53 -17.80
C GLY A 444 23.69 3.95 -18.50
N ASN A 445 23.46 5.25 -18.71
CA ASN A 445 22.21 5.73 -19.30
C ASN A 445 21.90 5.12 -20.68
N MET A 446 22.92 4.96 -21.55
CA MET A 446 22.75 4.38 -22.89
C MET A 446 22.49 2.87 -22.86
N GLU A 447 23.06 2.15 -21.90
CA GLU A 447 22.77 0.73 -21.65
C GLU A 447 21.32 0.57 -21.14
N TYR A 448 20.91 1.42 -20.20
CA TYR A 448 19.55 1.47 -19.68
C TYR A 448 18.53 1.79 -20.79
N LEU A 449 18.86 2.72 -21.69
CA LEU A 449 18.06 3.03 -22.87
C LEU A 449 17.89 1.82 -23.79
N GLN A 450 18.99 1.18 -24.18
CA GLN A 450 18.97 -0.02 -25.04
C GLN A 450 18.12 -1.13 -24.41
N LYS A 451 18.34 -1.44 -23.13
CA LYS A 451 17.54 -2.44 -22.42
C LYS A 451 16.05 -2.07 -22.36
N THR A 452 15.72 -0.78 -22.19
CA THR A 452 14.32 -0.31 -22.21
C THR A 452 13.70 -0.49 -23.61
N GLN A 453 14.44 -0.22 -24.68
CA GLN A 453 13.99 -0.44 -26.06
C GLN A 453 13.71 -1.93 -26.36
N ASP A 454 14.56 -2.84 -25.86
CA ASP A 454 14.34 -4.29 -25.98
C ASP A 454 13.08 -4.73 -25.21
N ILE A 455 12.84 -4.20 -24.01
CA ILE A 455 11.61 -4.46 -23.23
C ILE A 455 10.36 -3.96 -23.97
N ILE A 456 10.39 -2.74 -24.55
CA ILE A 456 9.29 -2.22 -25.38
C ILE A 456 9.01 -3.19 -26.54
N ARG A 457 10.06 -3.67 -27.22
CA ARG A 457 9.94 -4.59 -28.36
C ARG A 457 9.30 -5.92 -27.92
N HIS A 458 9.82 -6.58 -26.89
CA HIS A 458 9.26 -7.84 -26.38
C HIS A 458 7.80 -7.71 -25.95
N LYS A 459 7.45 -6.66 -25.19
CA LYS A 459 6.05 -6.42 -24.78
C LYS A 459 5.15 -6.14 -25.99
N SER A 460 5.64 -5.42 -27.00
CA SER A 460 4.89 -5.14 -28.22
C SER A 460 4.66 -6.39 -29.08
N GLU A 461 5.68 -7.26 -29.21
CA GLU A 461 5.57 -8.56 -29.88
C GLU A 461 4.55 -9.47 -29.16
N TYR A 462 4.60 -9.55 -27.83
CA TYR A 462 3.64 -10.29 -27.01
C TYR A 462 2.22 -9.74 -27.17
N ARG A 463 2.03 -8.42 -27.09
CA ARG A 463 0.75 -7.75 -27.31
C ARG A 463 0.20 -8.02 -28.72
N ALA A 464 1.04 -7.94 -29.75
CA ALA A 464 0.62 -8.21 -31.12
C ALA A 464 0.10 -9.65 -31.29
N LYS A 465 0.76 -10.63 -30.67
CA LYS A 465 0.28 -12.02 -30.63
C LYS A 465 -1.07 -12.13 -29.92
N MET A 466 -1.19 -11.57 -28.71
CA MET A 466 -2.45 -11.56 -27.95
C MET A 466 -3.61 -10.95 -28.74
N LEU A 467 -3.40 -9.84 -29.44
CA LEU A 467 -4.42 -9.19 -30.27
C LEU A 467 -4.77 -9.94 -31.57
N ASN A 468 -3.93 -10.88 -32.00
CA ASN A 468 -4.19 -11.82 -33.10
C ASN A 468 -4.99 -13.03 -32.60
N ASP A 469 -4.61 -13.59 -31.46
CA ASP A 469 -5.27 -14.74 -30.84
C ASP A 469 -6.68 -14.36 -30.31
N HIS A 470 -6.86 -13.09 -29.91
CA HIS A 470 -8.11 -12.52 -29.36
C HIS A 470 -8.57 -11.29 -30.18
N PRO A 471 -9.05 -11.46 -31.43
CA PRO A 471 -9.29 -10.36 -32.36
C PRO A 471 -10.42 -9.41 -31.94
N LEU A 472 -11.35 -9.85 -31.10
CA LEU A 472 -12.50 -9.03 -30.66
C LEU A 472 -12.21 -8.12 -29.46
N LEU A 473 -11.02 -8.17 -28.86
CA LEU A 473 -10.63 -7.28 -27.76
C LEU A 473 -10.87 -5.80 -28.11
N SER A 474 -11.46 -5.07 -27.15
CA SER A 474 -11.99 -3.71 -27.38
C SER A 474 -10.92 -2.72 -27.84
N HIS A 475 -11.37 -1.64 -28.47
CA HIS A 475 -10.51 -0.50 -28.78
C HIS A 475 -9.91 0.11 -27.50
N LYS A 476 -10.64 0.12 -26.37
CA LYS A 476 -10.10 0.55 -25.06
C LYS A 476 -8.93 -0.32 -24.62
N PHE A 477 -9.05 -1.65 -24.70
CA PHE A 477 -7.98 -2.58 -24.31
C PHE A 477 -6.76 -2.43 -25.22
N ARG A 478 -7.00 -2.34 -26.54
CA ARG A 478 -5.95 -2.08 -27.53
C ARG A 478 -5.22 -0.78 -27.22
N TYR A 479 -5.94 0.31 -26.99
CA TYR A 479 -5.36 1.62 -26.68
C TYR A 479 -4.59 1.61 -25.34
N TYR A 480 -5.22 1.14 -24.26
CA TYR A 480 -4.63 1.09 -22.92
C TYR A 480 -3.31 0.33 -22.89
N THR A 481 -3.30 -0.90 -23.41
CA THR A 481 -2.09 -1.76 -23.42
C THR A 481 -0.97 -1.22 -24.31
N GLU A 482 -1.27 -0.38 -25.30
CA GLU A 482 -0.24 0.29 -26.11
C GLU A 482 0.41 1.45 -25.35
N GLN A 483 -0.42 2.29 -24.73
CA GLN A 483 0.07 3.44 -23.98
C GLN A 483 0.73 3.02 -22.66
N GLU A 484 0.31 1.92 -22.04
CA GLU A 484 0.97 1.33 -20.85
C GLU A 484 2.42 0.94 -21.15
N ILE A 485 2.66 0.13 -22.20
CA ILE A 485 4.01 -0.27 -22.63
C ILE A 485 4.90 0.97 -22.85
N ARG A 486 4.35 1.98 -23.52
CA ARG A 486 5.05 3.21 -23.88
C ARG A 486 5.36 4.10 -22.67
N TYR A 487 4.42 4.29 -21.76
CA TYR A 487 4.57 5.20 -20.63
C TYR A 487 5.17 4.58 -19.38
N ASN A 488 5.12 3.26 -19.18
CA ASN A 488 6.03 2.58 -18.24
C ASN A 488 7.48 2.91 -18.62
N ALA A 489 7.84 2.72 -19.91
CA ALA A 489 9.18 2.96 -20.41
C ALA A 489 9.57 4.44 -20.37
N ALA A 490 8.66 5.36 -20.70
CA ALA A 490 8.94 6.79 -20.62
C ALA A 490 9.20 7.26 -19.18
N ARG A 491 8.43 6.74 -18.21
CA ARG A 491 8.66 6.93 -16.77
C ARG A 491 10.01 6.36 -16.34
N ASP A 492 10.34 5.15 -16.75
CA ASP A 492 11.62 4.49 -16.44
C ASP A 492 12.83 5.28 -16.99
N LEU A 493 12.72 5.81 -18.22
CA LEU A 493 13.77 6.61 -18.84
C LEU A 493 13.91 7.98 -18.19
N MET A 494 12.80 8.70 -17.93
CA MET A 494 12.91 10.04 -17.35
C MET A 494 13.35 10.05 -15.88
N GLN A 495 13.15 8.97 -15.12
CA GLN A 495 13.79 8.84 -13.80
C GLN A 495 15.33 8.85 -13.85
N ARG A 496 15.97 8.61 -15.01
CA ARG A 496 17.42 8.80 -15.17
C ARG A 496 17.89 10.25 -14.96
N ARG A 497 16.99 11.25 -14.92
CA ARG A 497 17.33 12.61 -14.46
C ARG A 497 17.90 12.67 -13.04
N PHE A 498 17.64 11.64 -12.22
CA PHE A 498 18.18 11.54 -10.86
C PHE A 498 19.52 10.81 -10.79
N SER A 499 20.06 10.30 -11.91
CA SER A 499 21.40 9.69 -11.97
C SER A 499 22.51 10.65 -12.44
N VAL A 500 22.17 11.89 -12.83
CA VAL A 500 23.15 12.91 -13.27
C VAL A 500 23.48 13.88 -12.12
N ASP A 501 24.75 14.27 -11.98
CA ASP A 501 25.17 15.22 -10.95
C ASP A 501 24.82 16.67 -11.34
N ARG A 502 23.72 17.18 -10.78
CA ARG A 502 23.25 18.56 -10.98
C ARG A 502 24.28 19.61 -10.54
N ASN A 503 25.13 19.32 -9.56
CA ASN A 503 26.16 20.27 -9.10
C ASN A 503 27.29 20.43 -10.13
N LYS A 504 27.54 19.39 -10.92
CA LYS A 504 28.48 19.41 -12.05
C LYS A 504 27.84 19.83 -13.38
N GLN A 505 26.54 20.14 -13.38
CA GLN A 505 25.75 20.38 -14.59
C GLN A 505 25.81 19.19 -15.58
N GLU A 506 25.85 17.96 -15.06
CA GLU A 506 25.75 16.77 -15.90
C GLU A 506 24.35 16.69 -16.54
N HIS A 507 24.28 16.21 -17.77
CA HIS A 507 23.07 16.11 -18.57
C HIS A 507 22.90 14.68 -19.10
N LEU A 508 21.66 14.29 -19.41
CA LEU A 508 21.40 13.08 -20.18
C LEU A 508 21.95 13.26 -21.60
N GLN A 509 22.47 12.17 -22.18
CA GLN A 509 23.10 12.17 -23.49
C GLN A 509 22.12 12.70 -24.57
N PRO A 510 22.59 13.48 -25.58
CA PRO A 510 21.72 14.00 -26.64
C PRO A 510 20.92 12.90 -27.36
N GLU A 511 21.53 11.73 -27.58
CA GLU A 511 20.91 10.57 -28.20
C GLU A 511 19.80 9.96 -27.31
N PHE A 512 19.98 10.01 -25.98
CA PHE A 512 18.99 9.56 -25.01
C PHE A 512 17.75 10.46 -25.04
N MET A 513 17.95 11.77 -24.96
CA MET A 513 16.85 12.73 -25.03
C MET A 513 16.18 12.73 -26.39
N SER A 514 16.95 12.64 -27.49
CA SER A 514 16.40 12.55 -28.85
C SER A 514 15.44 11.35 -29.01
N TYR A 515 15.71 10.21 -28.36
CA TYR A 515 14.75 9.09 -28.34
C TYR A 515 13.47 9.43 -27.54
N VAL A 516 13.59 10.03 -26.35
CA VAL A 516 12.43 10.44 -25.55
C VAL A 516 11.57 11.46 -26.32
N ASP A 517 12.20 12.49 -26.86
CA ASP A 517 11.56 13.62 -27.55
C ASP A 517 10.87 13.19 -28.86
N SER A 518 11.36 12.14 -29.53
CA SER A 518 10.80 11.66 -30.80
C SER A 518 9.82 10.48 -30.66
N ALA A 519 10.09 9.53 -29.78
CA ALA A 519 9.29 8.31 -29.64
C ALA A 519 8.21 8.40 -28.55
N LEU A 520 8.49 9.12 -27.46
CA LEU A 520 7.69 9.03 -26.22
C LEU A 520 6.89 10.31 -25.95
N TYR A 521 7.49 11.48 -26.17
CA TYR A 521 6.84 12.77 -25.97
C TYR A 521 5.68 13.09 -26.96
N PRO A 522 5.79 12.93 -28.30
CA PRO A 522 4.92 13.65 -29.26
C PRO A 522 3.46 13.21 -29.41
N ARG A 523 2.95 12.31 -28.54
CA ARG A 523 1.59 11.75 -28.64
C ARG A 523 1.08 11.45 -27.23
N PRO A 524 0.50 12.42 -26.50
CA PRO A 524 0.08 12.22 -25.12
C PRO A 524 -1.00 11.11 -25.02
N VAL A 525 -1.12 10.45 -23.86
CA VAL A 525 -2.25 9.53 -23.61
C VAL A 525 -3.51 10.34 -23.34
N GLU A 526 -4.67 9.92 -23.85
CA GLU A 526 -5.93 10.63 -23.65
C GLU A 526 -7.01 9.66 -23.11
N PRO A 527 -7.67 10.00 -21.98
CA PRO A 527 -7.36 11.11 -21.06
C PRO A 527 -5.99 10.98 -20.37
N TYR A 528 -5.40 12.10 -19.94
CA TYR A 528 -4.07 12.14 -19.32
C TYR A 528 -4.01 11.30 -18.02
N THR A 529 -5.13 11.21 -17.31
CA THR A 529 -5.34 10.44 -16.08
C THR A 529 -5.48 8.92 -16.28
N LEU A 530 -5.47 8.44 -17.53
CA LEU A 530 -5.68 7.02 -17.85
C LEU A 530 -4.53 6.12 -17.38
N LEU A 531 -3.32 6.67 -17.16
CA LEU A 531 -2.12 5.94 -16.75
C LEU A 531 -1.30 6.74 -15.74
N ARG A 532 -1.16 6.25 -14.50
CA ARG A 532 -0.27 6.83 -13.46
C ARG A 532 1.10 7.22 -13.99
N ASP A 533 1.71 6.29 -14.73
CA ASP A 533 3.09 6.43 -15.18
C ASP A 533 3.27 7.56 -16.21
N TYR A 534 2.19 8.01 -16.86
CA TYR A 534 2.20 9.22 -17.70
C TYR A 534 2.42 10.50 -16.88
N GLY A 535 1.75 10.63 -15.72
CA GLY A 535 1.97 11.72 -14.78
C GLY A 535 3.42 11.76 -14.28
N SER A 536 3.95 10.60 -13.88
CA SER A 536 5.36 10.49 -13.48
C SER A 536 6.33 10.85 -14.61
N PHE A 537 6.07 10.39 -15.84
CA PHE A 537 6.84 10.76 -17.03
C PHE A 537 6.86 12.28 -17.24
N LEU A 538 5.69 12.94 -17.23
CA LEU A 538 5.61 14.38 -17.45
C LEU A 538 6.30 15.19 -16.35
N ARG A 539 6.07 14.85 -15.08
CA ARG A 539 6.74 15.49 -13.93
C ARG A 539 8.25 15.43 -14.09
N ASP A 540 8.80 14.27 -14.43
CA ASP A 540 10.24 14.09 -14.56
C ASP A 540 10.79 14.68 -15.87
N TYR A 541 10.01 14.68 -16.95
CA TYR A 541 10.35 15.38 -18.21
C TYR A 541 10.43 16.89 -18.01
N VAL A 542 9.35 17.53 -17.55
CA VAL A 542 9.30 18.99 -17.26
C VAL A 542 10.34 19.36 -16.21
N GLY A 543 10.52 18.51 -15.19
CA GLY A 543 11.55 18.67 -14.17
C GLY A 543 12.97 18.66 -14.75
N TYR A 544 13.28 17.73 -15.66
CA TYR A 544 14.58 17.68 -16.34
C TYR A 544 14.82 18.92 -17.22
N ILE A 545 13.84 19.32 -18.03
CA ILE A 545 13.93 20.57 -18.82
C ILE A 545 14.14 21.79 -17.90
N THR A 546 13.50 21.81 -16.72
CA THR A 546 13.69 22.87 -15.71
C THR A 546 15.07 22.82 -15.04
N ASP A 547 15.64 21.64 -14.82
CA ASP A 547 17.01 21.49 -14.29
C ASP A 547 18.05 22.04 -15.29
N ILE A 548 17.92 21.74 -16.60
CA ILE A 548 18.90 22.09 -17.63
C ILE A 548 18.68 23.46 -18.29
N ALA A 549 17.47 24.04 -18.19
CA ALA A 549 17.19 25.36 -18.76
C ALA A 549 18.18 26.39 -18.20
N PRO A 550 18.76 27.29 -19.03
CA PRO A 550 19.70 28.29 -18.56
C PRO A 550 19.15 29.06 -17.35
N ALA A 551 20.03 29.42 -16.41
CA ALA A 551 19.69 30.26 -15.27
C ALA A 551 19.40 31.69 -15.75
N SER A 552 18.19 31.90 -16.28
CA SER A 552 17.69 33.14 -16.89
C SER A 552 17.59 34.26 -15.85
N SER A 553 18.71 34.95 -15.58
CA SER A 553 18.87 36.11 -14.69
C SER A 553 18.25 36.00 -13.28
N ASN A 554 17.84 34.79 -12.87
CA ASN A 554 17.00 34.54 -11.69
C ASN A 554 17.76 34.48 -10.37
N ARG A 555 19.05 34.87 -10.35
CA ARG A 555 19.66 35.35 -9.10
C ARG A 555 18.89 36.60 -8.71
N LEU A 556 18.18 36.52 -7.57
CA LEU A 556 17.55 37.68 -6.94
C LEU A 556 18.66 38.55 -6.32
N THR A 557 19.44 39.18 -7.18
CA THR A 557 20.50 40.11 -6.78
C THR A 557 19.82 41.36 -6.24
N VAL A 558 19.61 41.41 -4.92
CA VAL A 558 19.32 42.67 -4.26
C VAL A 558 20.64 43.39 -4.05
N THR A 559 20.81 44.42 -4.87
CA THR A 559 21.82 45.46 -4.63
C THR A 559 21.50 46.18 -3.31
N PRO A 560 22.50 46.59 -2.51
CA PRO A 560 22.34 47.50 -1.39
C PRO A 560 21.38 48.68 -1.65
N GLN A 561 21.41 49.26 -2.85
CA GLN A 561 20.49 50.32 -3.29
C GLN A 561 19.02 49.85 -3.32
N LYS A 562 18.76 48.64 -3.81
CA LYS A 562 17.41 48.04 -3.84
C LYS A 562 16.95 47.62 -2.44
N MET A 563 17.86 47.22 -1.56
CA MET A 563 17.58 46.96 -0.15
C MET A 563 17.12 48.24 0.57
N GLU A 564 17.89 49.32 0.46
CA GLU A 564 17.52 50.65 1.00
C GLU A 564 16.13 51.08 0.52
N MET A 565 15.88 51.03 -0.79
CA MET A 565 14.58 51.39 -1.38
C MET A 565 13.42 50.53 -0.83
N LEU A 566 13.63 49.24 -0.60
CA LEU A 566 12.61 48.34 -0.06
C LEU A 566 12.30 48.66 1.41
N TYR A 567 13.31 48.85 2.25
CA TYR A 567 13.12 49.21 3.65
C TYR A 567 12.41 50.58 3.81
N LEU A 568 12.83 51.60 3.04
CA LEU A 568 12.15 52.90 3.02
C LEU A 568 10.72 52.83 2.47
N LYS A 569 10.42 51.85 1.60
CA LYS A 569 9.04 51.57 1.19
C LYS A 569 8.26 50.90 2.31
N PHE A 570 8.81 49.91 3.00
CA PHE A 570 8.13 49.23 4.10
C PHE A 570 7.80 50.18 5.25
N GLU A 571 8.68 51.13 5.57
CA GLU A 571 8.40 52.20 6.53
C GLU A 571 7.25 53.10 6.06
N ARG A 572 7.27 53.54 4.79
CA ARG A 572 6.22 54.38 4.20
C ARG A 572 4.86 53.66 4.13
N ASP A 573 4.87 52.37 3.85
CA ASP A 573 3.69 51.50 3.85
C ASP A 573 3.21 51.17 5.29
N GLY A 574 3.86 51.70 6.33
CA GLY A 574 3.49 51.53 7.74
C GLY A 574 3.77 50.14 8.31
N LYS A 575 4.63 49.34 7.66
CA LYS A 575 4.88 47.93 8.02
C LYS A 575 6.01 47.74 9.03
N ILE A 576 6.93 48.70 9.10
CA ILE A 576 8.05 48.76 10.03
C ILE A 576 8.29 50.21 10.47
N GLN A 577 9.08 50.41 11.51
CA GLN A 577 9.58 51.72 11.91
C GLN A 577 11.12 51.67 11.97
N LEU A 578 11.78 52.47 11.13
CA LEU A 578 13.25 52.47 11.06
C LEU A 578 13.83 53.54 11.99
N SER A 579 14.84 53.17 12.76
CA SER A 579 15.64 54.14 13.51
C SER A 579 16.48 55.02 12.56
N GLN A 580 16.96 56.18 13.02
CA GLN A 580 17.86 57.00 12.21
C GLN A 580 19.17 56.26 11.88
N GLU A 581 19.70 55.50 12.85
CA GLU A 581 20.89 54.67 12.69
C GLU A 581 20.72 53.59 11.62
N GLU A 582 19.54 52.96 11.55
CA GLU A 582 19.20 51.99 10.49
C GLU A 582 19.12 52.65 9.10
N LYS A 583 18.54 53.85 9.00
CA LYS A 583 18.49 54.62 7.75
C LYS A 583 19.88 55.01 7.28
N ASP A 584 20.72 55.51 8.20
CA ASP A 584 22.09 55.90 7.92
C ASP A 584 22.93 54.68 7.51
N ALA A 585 22.73 53.52 8.15
CA ALA A 585 23.39 52.26 7.78
C ALA A 585 22.96 51.76 6.39
N LEU A 586 21.67 51.73 6.09
CA LEU A 586 21.13 51.37 4.75
C LEU A 586 21.68 52.31 3.66
N HIS A 587 21.71 53.61 3.91
CA HIS A 587 22.24 54.60 2.98
C HIS A 587 23.76 54.46 2.78
N ALA A 588 24.51 54.21 3.86
CA ALA A 588 25.95 53.94 3.80
C ALA A 588 26.25 52.69 2.95
N PHE A 589 25.46 51.61 3.12
CA PHE A 589 25.60 50.37 2.35
C PHE A 589 25.23 50.55 0.86
N SER A 590 24.17 51.31 0.57
CA SER A 590 23.77 51.73 -0.79
C SER A 590 24.87 52.53 -1.51
N ASN A 591 25.58 53.40 -0.81
CA ASN A 591 26.70 54.17 -1.37
C ASN A 591 28.01 53.37 -1.46
N PHE A 592 28.23 52.44 -0.53
CA PHE A 592 29.39 51.53 -0.51
C PHE A 592 29.49 50.69 -1.81
N GLU A 593 28.36 50.20 -2.32
CA GLU A 593 28.29 49.52 -3.62
C GLU A 593 28.81 50.41 -4.77
N LYS A 594 28.32 51.66 -4.85
CA LYS A 594 28.70 52.63 -5.90
C LYS A 594 30.19 52.96 -5.86
N GLU A 595 30.78 53.08 -4.66
CA GLU A 595 32.22 53.31 -4.52
C GLU A 595 33.05 52.08 -4.88
N ILE A 596 32.61 50.86 -4.56
CA ILE A 596 33.26 49.63 -5.04
C ILE A 596 33.23 49.54 -6.58
N GLU A 597 32.11 49.89 -7.21
CA GLU A 597 32.02 49.93 -8.68
C GLU A 597 32.95 50.99 -9.29
N LYS A 598 33.05 52.19 -8.69
CA LYS A 598 34.03 53.21 -9.09
C LYS A 598 35.47 52.73 -8.93
N MET A 599 35.84 52.11 -7.81
CA MET A 599 37.20 51.61 -7.57
C MET A 599 37.58 50.50 -8.56
N LYS A 600 36.63 49.62 -8.91
CA LYS A 600 36.81 48.62 -9.97
C LYS A 600 36.98 49.26 -11.35
N ALA A 601 36.12 50.22 -11.71
CA ALA A 601 36.20 50.93 -12.99
C ALA A 601 37.50 51.76 -13.13
N ALA A 602 38.00 52.31 -12.02
CA ALA A 602 39.26 53.04 -11.95
C ALA A 602 40.50 52.13 -11.77
N ASN A 603 40.32 50.80 -11.72
CA ASN A 603 41.37 49.80 -11.50
C ASN A 603 42.24 50.04 -10.23
N THR A 604 41.63 50.62 -9.18
CA THR A 604 42.26 50.98 -7.89
C THR A 604 41.87 50.04 -6.73
N ALA A 605 41.07 49.01 -7.02
CA ALA A 605 40.55 48.05 -6.04
C ALA A 605 41.57 46.95 -5.65
N ASP A 606 42.73 47.33 -5.12
CA ASP A 606 43.69 46.36 -4.57
C ASP A 606 43.17 45.72 -3.26
N SER A 607 43.74 44.57 -2.88
CA SER A 607 43.27 43.78 -1.72
C SER A 607 43.38 44.51 -0.38
N LEU A 608 44.34 45.43 -0.21
CA LEU A 608 44.51 46.20 1.03
C LEU A 608 43.50 47.34 1.11
N THR A 609 43.29 48.05 0.01
CA THR A 609 42.30 49.11 -0.15
C THR A 609 40.88 48.56 0.05
N MET A 610 40.57 47.41 -0.56
CA MET A 610 39.30 46.71 -0.35
C MET A 610 39.12 46.23 1.09
N ALA A 611 40.16 45.68 1.74
CA ALA A 611 40.08 45.25 3.13
C ALA A 611 39.84 46.42 4.10
N ALA A 612 40.52 47.55 3.90
CA ALA A 612 40.31 48.76 4.70
C ALA A 612 38.91 49.36 4.50
N TYR A 613 38.39 49.37 3.27
CA TYR A 613 37.06 49.88 2.96
C TYR A 613 35.96 48.95 3.52
N ASN A 614 36.11 47.63 3.41
CA ASN A 614 35.23 46.64 4.04
C ASN A 614 35.18 46.82 5.56
N LYS A 615 36.34 46.98 6.22
CA LYS A 615 36.42 47.20 7.68
C LYS A 615 35.70 48.48 8.12
N LYS A 616 35.68 49.53 7.29
CA LYS A 616 34.91 50.75 7.56
C LYS A 616 33.40 50.51 7.54
N MET A 617 32.93 49.51 6.79
CA MET A 617 31.50 49.19 6.62
C MET A 617 30.98 48.14 7.61
N GLU A 618 31.88 47.50 8.37
CA GLU A 618 31.54 46.48 9.37
C GLU A 618 30.47 46.92 10.40
N PRO A 619 30.45 48.17 10.91
CA PRO A 619 29.37 48.63 11.80
C PRO A 619 28.01 48.67 11.09
N SER A 620 27.93 49.30 9.92
CA SER A 620 26.69 49.39 9.14
C SER A 620 26.19 48.02 8.69
N ILE A 621 27.09 47.08 8.38
CA ILE A 621 26.74 45.68 8.08
C ILE A 621 26.11 45.02 9.31
N LYS A 622 26.64 45.20 10.53
CA LYS A 622 26.04 44.67 11.76
C LYS A 622 24.66 45.27 12.03
N THR A 623 24.48 46.58 11.85
CA THR A 623 23.17 47.24 11.96
C THR A 623 22.16 46.67 10.95
N ILE A 624 22.57 46.45 9.69
CA ILE A 624 21.71 45.85 8.65
C ILE A 624 21.41 44.38 8.95
N GLN A 625 22.37 43.60 9.44
CA GLN A 625 22.15 42.21 9.88
C GLN A 625 21.11 42.15 11.01
N SER A 626 21.23 43.06 12.00
CA SER A 626 20.25 43.18 13.08
C SER A 626 18.86 43.61 12.57
N LEU A 627 18.78 44.53 11.61
CA LEU A 627 17.52 44.97 11.00
C LEU A 627 16.84 43.83 10.21
N VAL A 628 17.61 43.10 9.41
CA VAL A 628 17.13 41.92 8.65
C VAL A 628 16.65 40.82 9.61
N GLY A 629 17.33 40.61 10.74
CA GLY A 629 16.94 39.64 11.76
C GLY A 629 15.73 40.06 12.61
N ARG A 630 15.53 41.38 12.84
CA ARG A 630 14.44 41.88 13.70
C ARG A 630 13.07 41.83 13.02
N ASP A 631 12.98 42.36 11.80
CA ASP A 631 11.67 42.66 11.20
C ASP A 631 11.13 41.52 10.31
N GLU A 632 11.97 40.55 9.91
CA GLU A 632 11.74 39.43 8.95
C GLU A 632 11.18 39.81 7.57
N ILE A 633 10.51 40.95 7.42
CA ILE A 633 9.75 41.42 6.26
C ILE A 633 10.55 41.45 4.97
N PHE A 634 11.85 41.78 5.06
CA PHE A 634 12.74 41.77 3.92
C PHE A 634 13.03 40.34 3.45
N ASN A 635 13.24 39.40 4.40
CA ASN A 635 13.43 37.99 4.09
C ASN A 635 12.13 37.39 3.51
N ASP A 636 10.97 37.68 4.09
CA ASP A 636 9.68 37.21 3.56
C ASP A 636 9.37 37.80 2.18
N TYR A 637 9.68 39.09 1.93
CA TYR A 637 9.61 39.69 0.58
C TYR A 637 10.56 38.99 -0.39
N MET A 638 11.81 38.73 0.01
CA MET A 638 12.80 38.05 -0.82
C MET A 638 12.37 36.62 -1.16
N MET A 639 11.92 35.85 -0.17
CA MET A 639 11.39 34.52 -0.37
C MET A 639 10.14 34.54 -1.26
N GLY A 640 9.20 35.46 -1.05
CA GLY A 640 8.03 35.63 -1.92
C GLY A 640 8.38 35.87 -3.39
N ASN A 641 9.42 36.67 -3.66
CA ASN A 641 9.91 36.88 -5.03
C ASN A 641 10.68 35.66 -5.59
N LEU A 642 11.42 34.91 -4.76
CA LEU A 642 12.05 33.66 -5.17
C LEU A 642 11.00 32.61 -5.58
N LEU A 643 9.93 32.46 -4.79
CA LEU A 643 8.80 31.58 -5.08
C LEU A 643 8.10 31.99 -6.38
N ALA A 644 7.80 33.29 -6.54
CA ALA A 644 7.21 33.84 -7.77
C ALA A 644 8.10 33.60 -9.00
N ASN A 645 9.41 33.80 -8.89
CA ASN A 645 10.36 33.55 -9.97
C ASN A 645 10.49 32.07 -10.31
N SER A 646 10.40 31.18 -9.30
CA SER A 646 10.38 29.73 -9.51
C SER A 646 9.13 29.31 -10.29
N ILE A 647 7.94 29.72 -9.84
CA ILE A 647 6.67 29.50 -10.56
C ILE A 647 6.77 30.04 -11.99
N ASN A 648 7.14 31.32 -12.16
CA ASN A 648 7.23 31.95 -13.48
C ASN A 648 8.18 31.21 -14.45
N ARG A 649 9.29 30.65 -13.95
CA ARG A 649 10.21 29.84 -14.75
C ARG A 649 9.56 28.52 -15.20
N THR A 650 8.90 27.81 -14.30
CA THR A 650 8.20 26.56 -14.63
C THR A 650 7.02 26.80 -15.58
N LEU A 651 6.23 27.86 -15.37
CA LEU A 651 5.15 28.26 -16.28
C LEU A 651 5.68 28.55 -17.69
N ALA A 652 6.75 29.37 -17.82
CA ALA A 652 7.35 29.67 -19.11
C ALA A 652 7.89 28.43 -19.85
N ILE A 653 8.37 27.42 -19.10
CA ILE A 653 8.75 26.12 -19.67
C ILE A 653 7.51 25.38 -20.16
N ILE A 654 6.45 25.24 -19.35
CA ILE A 654 5.19 24.59 -19.74
C ILE A 654 4.59 25.25 -20.99
N ASP A 655 4.58 26.58 -21.06
CA ASP A 655 4.07 27.34 -22.21
C ASP A 655 4.93 27.16 -23.48
N SER A 656 6.23 26.87 -23.34
CA SER A 656 7.15 26.61 -24.45
C SER A 656 7.07 25.19 -25.02
N LEU A 657 6.50 24.24 -24.26
CA LEU A 657 6.41 22.84 -24.67
C LEU A 657 5.25 22.61 -25.65
N GLN A 658 5.47 21.72 -26.62
CA GLN A 658 4.45 21.36 -27.61
C GLN A 658 3.42 20.41 -26.98
N MET A 659 2.38 20.97 -26.38
CA MET A 659 1.26 20.26 -25.76
C MET A 659 -0.02 21.09 -25.86
N ASP A 660 -1.18 20.46 -25.65
CA ASP A 660 -2.47 21.15 -25.69
C ASP A 660 -2.73 21.97 -24.42
N GLU A 661 -3.73 22.85 -24.47
CA GLU A 661 -4.02 23.75 -23.35
C GLU A 661 -4.59 23.01 -22.12
N LYS A 662 -5.30 21.88 -22.30
CA LYS A 662 -5.80 21.08 -21.18
C LYS A 662 -4.64 20.52 -20.35
N LEU A 663 -3.62 19.99 -21.03
CA LEU A 663 -2.44 19.46 -20.35
C LEU A 663 -1.59 20.56 -19.71
N LYS A 664 -1.46 21.72 -20.36
CA LYS A 664 -0.84 22.89 -19.74
C LYS A 664 -1.56 23.28 -18.45
N GLU A 665 -2.88 23.41 -18.45
CA GLU A 665 -3.63 23.76 -17.24
C GLU A 665 -3.40 22.77 -16.08
N ILE A 666 -3.34 21.46 -16.36
CA ILE A 666 -3.03 20.43 -15.34
C ILE A 666 -1.61 20.64 -14.78
N LEU A 667 -0.60 20.84 -15.63
CA LEU A 667 0.78 21.05 -15.20
C LEU A 667 0.97 22.40 -14.49
N LYS A 668 0.23 23.43 -14.89
CA LYS A 668 0.18 24.72 -14.18
C LYS A 668 -0.44 24.54 -12.79
N ALA A 669 -1.57 23.83 -12.68
CA ALA A 669 -2.19 23.52 -11.38
C ALA A 669 -1.27 22.71 -10.47
N ASN A 670 -0.60 21.68 -10.99
CA ASN A 670 0.44 20.94 -10.26
C ASN A 670 1.56 21.87 -9.77
N CYS A 671 2.08 22.77 -10.61
CA CYS A 671 3.14 23.71 -10.23
C CYS A 671 2.76 24.61 -9.03
N TYR A 672 1.53 25.15 -9.01
CA TYR A 672 1.06 25.95 -7.87
C TYR A 672 0.75 25.09 -6.63
N TYR A 673 0.17 23.90 -6.80
CA TYR A 673 -0.10 22.96 -5.71
C TYR A 673 1.20 22.49 -5.04
N GLU A 674 2.21 22.12 -5.83
CA GLU A 674 3.53 21.75 -5.34
C GLU A 674 4.20 22.88 -4.58
N MET A 675 4.05 24.14 -5.01
CA MET A 675 4.63 25.27 -4.27
C MET A 675 3.98 25.44 -2.88
N LEU A 676 2.67 25.23 -2.77
CA LEU A 676 1.96 25.19 -1.49
C LEU A 676 2.48 24.01 -0.63
N GLN A 677 2.53 22.80 -1.18
CA GLN A 677 3.02 21.59 -0.49
C GLN A 677 4.49 21.65 -0.09
N GLN A 678 5.34 22.34 -0.84
CA GLN A 678 6.75 22.47 -0.50
C GLN A 678 6.94 23.46 0.65
N THR A 679 6.23 24.59 0.63
CA THR A 679 6.41 25.69 1.59
C THR A 679 5.58 25.59 2.88
N HIS A 680 4.43 24.91 2.87
CA HIS A 680 3.42 24.95 3.94
C HIS A 680 3.04 26.40 4.34
N LYS A 681 3.04 27.30 3.36
CA LYS A 681 2.62 28.70 3.46
C LYS A 681 1.54 28.95 2.43
N GLU A 682 0.62 29.84 2.75
CA GLU A 682 -0.30 30.39 1.76
C GLU A 682 0.47 31.23 0.72
N LEU A 683 0.06 31.17 -0.54
CA LEU A 683 0.60 32.00 -1.61
C LEU A 683 0.02 33.43 -1.52
N PRO A 684 0.79 34.47 -1.87
CA PRO A 684 0.27 35.82 -2.00
C PRO A 684 -0.86 35.94 -3.01
N ASP A 685 -1.83 36.83 -2.75
CA ASP A 685 -2.97 37.13 -3.63
C ASP A 685 -2.58 37.38 -5.10
N SER A 686 -1.42 37.98 -5.34
CA SER A 686 -0.92 38.23 -6.70
C SER A 686 -0.64 36.94 -7.48
N LEU A 687 -0.14 35.89 -6.80
CA LEU A 687 0.08 34.58 -7.39
C LEU A 687 -1.21 33.77 -7.51
N ILE A 688 -2.12 33.88 -6.54
CA ILE A 688 -3.45 33.24 -6.61
C ILE A 688 -4.31 33.85 -7.73
N ASN A 689 -4.29 35.16 -7.90
CA ASN A 689 -5.00 35.84 -8.99
C ASN A 689 -4.36 35.54 -10.35
N LYS A 690 -3.02 35.40 -10.42
CA LYS A 690 -2.35 34.90 -11.64
C LYS A 690 -2.79 33.46 -11.93
N PHE A 691 -2.77 32.57 -10.95
CA PHE A 691 -3.22 31.18 -11.10
C PHE A 691 -4.64 31.09 -11.68
N LYS A 692 -5.60 31.84 -11.10
CA LYS A 692 -7.00 31.89 -11.57
C LYS A 692 -7.16 32.40 -13.01
N ALA A 693 -6.19 33.16 -13.52
CA ALA A 693 -6.17 33.64 -14.91
C ALA A 693 -5.46 32.67 -15.88
N GLU A 694 -4.55 31.84 -15.36
CA GLU A 694 -3.73 30.87 -16.11
C GLU A 694 -4.36 29.47 -16.20
N VAL A 695 -5.30 29.15 -15.30
CA VAL A 695 -6.03 27.87 -15.23
C VAL A 695 -7.52 28.17 -15.15
N SER A 696 -8.27 27.84 -16.20
CA SER A 696 -9.70 28.14 -16.34
C SER A 696 -10.61 27.03 -15.80
N ASN A 697 -10.14 25.79 -15.74
CA ASN A 697 -10.93 24.65 -15.30
C ASN A 697 -11.25 24.73 -13.78
N PRO A 698 -12.53 24.74 -13.37
CA PRO A 698 -12.91 24.87 -11.96
C PRO A 698 -12.45 23.72 -11.05
N SER A 699 -12.34 22.50 -11.60
CA SER A 699 -11.87 21.34 -10.85
C SER A 699 -10.37 21.43 -10.58
N LEU A 700 -9.57 21.85 -11.57
CA LEU A 700 -8.14 22.14 -11.39
C LEU A 700 -7.91 23.32 -10.42
N GLN A 701 -8.75 24.36 -10.49
CA GLN A 701 -8.73 25.45 -9.52
C GLN A 701 -9.00 24.95 -8.09
N ALA A 702 -9.95 24.02 -7.88
CA ALA A 702 -10.31 23.53 -6.57
C ALA A 702 -9.12 22.90 -5.81
N TYR A 703 -8.22 22.17 -6.47
CA TYR A 703 -7.03 21.59 -5.81
C TYR A 703 -6.15 22.67 -5.16
N VAL A 704 -5.78 23.69 -5.94
CA VAL A 704 -4.89 24.76 -5.47
C VAL A 704 -5.61 25.67 -4.46
N LEU A 705 -6.88 26.01 -4.69
CA LEU A 705 -7.63 26.91 -3.81
C LEU A 705 -8.04 26.26 -2.48
N ASN A 706 -8.35 24.96 -2.46
CA ASN A 706 -8.58 24.23 -1.21
C ASN A 706 -7.27 24.13 -0.41
N GLN A 707 -6.14 23.85 -1.07
CA GLN A 707 -4.85 23.75 -0.40
C GLN A 707 -4.33 25.11 0.10
N GLN A 708 -4.60 26.19 -0.65
CA GLN A 708 -4.40 27.56 -0.22
C GLN A 708 -5.20 27.85 1.06
N GLY A 709 -6.50 27.54 1.07
CA GLY A 709 -7.37 27.76 2.24
C GLY A 709 -6.92 26.99 3.49
N ILE A 710 -6.43 25.75 3.33
CA ILE A 710 -5.83 24.96 4.41
C ILE A 710 -4.61 25.69 5.01
N TYR A 711 -3.71 26.22 4.17
CA TYR A 711 -2.53 26.94 4.68
C TYR A 711 -2.85 28.35 5.20
N GLU A 712 -3.90 29.01 4.69
CA GLU A 712 -4.45 30.24 5.29
C GLU A 712 -4.98 29.95 6.70
N GLU A 713 -5.76 28.88 6.91
CA GLU A 713 -6.25 28.48 8.23
C GLU A 713 -5.09 28.14 9.19
N ILE A 714 -4.13 27.33 8.74
CA ILE A 714 -2.94 26.95 9.54
C ILE A 714 -2.10 28.19 9.89
N SER A 715 -1.91 29.14 8.98
CA SER A 715 -1.19 30.40 9.25
C SER A 715 -1.85 31.20 10.38
N HIS A 716 -3.19 31.26 10.43
CA HIS A 716 -3.93 31.99 11.48
C HIS A 716 -4.17 31.19 12.76
N LYS A 717 -4.08 29.84 12.72
CA LYS A 717 -4.25 28.96 13.88
C LYS A 717 -3.22 29.27 14.98
N ALA A 718 -3.68 29.37 16.23
CA ALA A 718 -2.81 29.53 17.39
C ALA A 718 -2.00 28.26 17.68
N ILE A 719 -0.81 28.41 18.28
CA ILE A 719 -0.01 27.29 18.76
C ILE A 719 -0.53 26.87 20.14
N GLU A 720 -0.87 25.59 20.31
CA GLU A 720 -1.55 25.08 21.52
C GLU A 720 -0.66 25.15 22.79
N TYR A 721 0.61 24.75 22.67
CA TYR A 721 1.65 24.89 23.70
C TYR A 721 2.77 25.77 23.13
N PRO A 722 2.66 27.11 23.20
CA PRO A 722 3.69 28.01 22.67
C PRO A 722 5.02 27.87 23.40
N GLU A 723 5.03 27.41 24.65
CA GLU A 723 6.23 27.12 25.45
C GLU A 723 7.06 25.95 24.89
N SER A 724 6.51 25.15 23.98
CA SER A 724 7.29 24.16 23.22
C SER A 724 8.24 24.81 22.20
N LEU A 725 8.10 26.10 21.87
CA LEU A 725 8.98 26.79 20.94
C LEU A 725 10.00 27.59 21.74
N MET A 726 11.26 27.18 21.65
CA MET A 726 12.32 27.68 22.51
C MET A 726 12.94 28.97 21.95
N PRO A 727 13.18 29.99 22.79
CA PRO A 727 13.87 31.21 22.39
C PRO A 727 15.35 30.94 22.07
N ASN A 728 15.92 31.71 21.14
CA ASN A 728 17.33 31.60 20.73
C ASN A 728 18.25 32.54 21.55
N GLU A 729 17.69 33.56 22.19
CA GLU A 729 18.39 34.55 23.00
C GLU A 729 19.30 33.94 24.09
N PRO A 730 18.89 32.86 24.83
CA PRO A 730 19.76 32.20 25.81
C PRO A 730 20.99 31.50 25.19
N LEU A 731 21.05 31.36 23.87
CA LEU A 731 22.11 30.71 23.12
C LEU A 731 22.95 31.68 22.28
N ALA A 732 22.59 32.97 22.20
CA ALA A 732 23.11 33.92 21.21
C ALA A 732 24.66 34.04 21.18
N GLU A 733 25.31 33.98 22.34
CA GLU A 733 26.78 34.09 22.47
C GLU A 733 27.53 32.77 22.19
N ILE A 734 26.83 31.64 22.02
CA ILE A 734 27.44 30.32 21.87
C ILE A 734 27.62 29.97 20.40
N THR A 735 28.86 29.88 19.94
CA THR A 735 29.20 29.53 18.55
C THR A 735 29.72 28.10 18.38
N ASP A 736 30.13 27.44 19.46
CA ASP A 736 30.58 26.06 19.44
C ASP A 736 29.43 25.05 19.48
N GLY A 737 29.48 24.04 18.62
CA GLY A 737 28.42 23.04 18.44
C GLY A 737 28.25 22.09 19.62
N GLU A 738 29.32 21.76 20.35
CA GLU A 738 29.23 20.92 21.55
C GLU A 738 28.62 21.72 22.70
N GLN A 739 29.04 22.97 22.89
CA GLN A 739 28.49 23.87 23.91
C GLN A 739 27.00 24.16 23.66
N LEU A 740 26.60 24.41 22.40
CA LEU A 740 25.20 24.55 22.01
C LEU A 740 24.39 23.31 22.37
N PHE A 741 24.85 22.12 21.97
CA PHE A 741 24.16 20.86 22.29
C PHE A 741 24.02 20.66 23.79
N ARG A 742 25.10 20.80 24.56
CA ARG A 742 25.10 20.66 26.03
C ARG A 742 24.14 21.65 26.68
N LYS A 743 24.10 22.91 26.21
CA LYS A 743 23.21 23.94 26.76
C LYS A 743 21.74 23.68 26.46
N ILE A 744 21.43 23.15 25.27
CA ILE A 744 20.07 22.78 24.87
C ILE A 744 19.52 21.62 25.69
N ILE A 745 20.34 20.61 26.03
CA ILE A 745 19.89 19.43 26.79
C ILE A 745 19.98 19.58 28.31
N GLU A 746 20.73 20.56 28.82
CA GLU A 746 20.92 20.83 30.26
C GLU A 746 19.60 20.83 31.09
N PRO A 747 18.49 21.45 30.63
CA PRO A 747 17.22 21.45 31.37
C PRO A 747 16.55 20.07 31.50
N TYR A 748 16.97 19.08 30.70
CA TYR A 748 16.34 17.76 30.61
C TYR A 748 17.16 16.65 31.28
N LYS A 749 18.20 17.01 32.04
CA LYS A 749 18.97 16.04 32.82
C LYS A 749 18.06 15.21 33.74
N GLY A 750 18.23 13.89 33.73
CA GLY A 750 17.34 12.93 34.37
C GLY A 750 16.25 12.36 33.45
N LYS A 751 16.08 12.90 32.23
CA LYS A 751 15.13 12.43 31.21
C LYS A 751 15.87 11.92 29.97
N VAL A 752 15.25 10.96 29.28
CA VAL A 752 15.73 10.48 27.97
C VAL A 752 15.34 11.51 26.90
N VAL A 753 16.26 11.92 26.03
CA VAL A 753 15.92 12.83 24.91
C VAL A 753 15.92 12.07 23.59
N TYR A 754 14.81 12.12 22.88
CA TYR A 754 14.69 11.72 21.48
C TYR A 754 14.84 12.96 20.61
N LEU A 755 15.95 13.03 19.87
CA LEU A 755 16.33 14.17 19.04
C LEU A 755 15.94 13.91 17.58
N ASP A 756 15.24 14.86 16.96
CA ASP A 756 14.88 14.90 15.53
C ASP A 756 15.51 16.13 14.88
N VAL A 757 16.39 15.90 13.91
CA VAL A 757 17.01 16.96 13.09
C VAL A 757 16.36 16.96 11.71
N TRP A 758 15.65 18.05 11.39
CA TRP A 758 14.75 18.16 10.24
C TRP A 758 14.83 19.54 9.58
N GLY A 759 14.04 19.82 8.54
CA GLY A 759 13.91 21.15 7.93
C GLY A 759 12.65 21.26 7.08
N THR A 760 12.09 22.46 6.89
CA THR A 760 10.83 22.65 6.14
C THR A 760 10.95 22.28 4.66
N TRP A 761 12.16 22.43 4.10
CA TRP A 761 12.53 22.04 2.73
C TRP A 761 12.73 20.52 2.54
N CYS A 762 12.76 19.73 3.62
CA CYS A 762 13.00 18.29 3.58
C CYS A 762 11.69 17.50 3.46
N GLY A 763 11.31 17.10 2.24
CA GLY A 763 10.13 16.24 1.98
C GLY A 763 10.05 15.00 2.90
N PRO A 764 11.08 14.13 2.93
CA PRO A 764 11.10 12.94 3.79
C PRO A 764 11.01 13.23 5.29
N CYS A 765 11.32 14.44 5.74
CA CYS A 765 11.14 14.84 7.14
C CYS A 765 9.66 15.07 7.41
N LYS A 766 8.98 15.83 6.54
CA LYS A 766 7.54 16.14 6.65
C LYS A 766 6.70 14.86 6.57
N ASP A 767 7.08 13.93 5.69
CA ASP A 767 6.47 12.58 5.62
C ASP A 767 6.54 11.81 6.94
N MET A 768 7.56 12.05 7.78
CA MET A 768 7.67 11.41 9.11
C MET A 768 6.90 12.17 10.21
N MET A 769 6.66 13.48 10.07
CA MET A 769 6.01 14.31 11.09
C MET A 769 4.57 13.86 11.39
N GLN A 770 3.85 13.30 10.41
CA GLN A 770 2.53 12.71 10.64
C GLN A 770 2.50 11.59 11.71
N TYR A 771 3.63 10.89 11.91
CA TYR A 771 3.78 9.84 12.92
C TYR A 771 4.36 10.36 14.25
N ALA A 772 4.93 11.56 14.27
CA ALA A 772 5.52 12.13 15.49
C ALA A 772 4.44 12.44 16.56
N GLY A 773 3.24 12.83 16.13
CA GLY A 773 2.10 13.08 17.02
C GLY A 773 1.64 11.83 17.79
N SER A 774 1.54 10.67 17.14
CA SER A 774 1.21 9.40 17.80
C SER A 774 2.36 8.88 18.66
N ALA A 775 3.61 8.96 18.17
CA ALA A 775 4.79 8.55 18.92
C ALA A 775 4.91 9.28 20.26
N LYS A 776 4.70 10.60 20.30
CA LYS A 776 4.70 11.39 21.56
C LYS A 776 3.67 10.90 22.58
N LYS A 777 2.44 10.61 22.14
CA LYS A 777 1.34 10.17 23.03
C LYS A 777 1.68 8.90 23.81
N LEU A 778 2.50 8.00 23.24
CA LEU A 778 2.94 6.77 23.89
C LEU A 778 3.91 7.01 25.07
N PHE A 779 4.52 8.19 25.14
CA PHE A 779 5.45 8.59 26.20
C PHE A 779 4.91 9.71 27.10
N GLU A 780 3.63 10.08 26.96
CA GLU A 780 3.00 11.03 27.88
C GLU A 780 3.07 10.52 29.34
N GLY A 781 3.50 11.40 30.25
CA GLY A 781 3.72 11.04 31.66
C GLY A 781 5.00 10.22 31.92
N LYS A 782 5.90 10.05 30.92
CA LYS A 782 7.23 9.46 31.11
C LYS A 782 8.33 10.53 31.17
N ASP A 783 9.49 10.17 31.70
CA ASP A 783 10.70 10.99 31.70
C ASP A 783 11.40 10.97 30.32
N VAL A 784 10.68 11.41 29.30
CA VAL A 784 11.13 11.51 27.90
C VAL A 784 10.89 12.93 27.39
N ILE A 785 11.80 13.45 26.57
CA ILE A 785 11.66 14.72 25.84
C ILE A 785 11.88 14.48 24.35
N PHE A 786 11.01 15.03 23.51
CA PHE A 786 11.15 15.11 22.06
C PHE A 786 11.75 16.47 21.72
N LEU A 787 13.02 16.48 21.30
CA LEU A 787 13.77 17.67 20.93
C LEU A 787 13.85 17.76 19.40
N TYR A 788 13.37 18.86 18.84
CA TYR A 788 13.38 19.12 17.41
C TYR A 788 14.35 20.25 17.08
N LEU A 789 15.32 20.00 16.20
CA LEU A 789 16.21 21.02 15.64
C LEU A 789 15.85 21.22 14.16
N CYS A 790 15.31 22.40 13.82
CA CYS A 790 14.94 22.75 12.46
C CYS A 790 16.09 23.45 11.73
N ASN A 791 16.44 22.96 10.55
CA ASN A 791 17.50 23.48 9.71
C ASN A 791 16.99 24.48 8.68
N HIS A 792 17.64 25.66 8.61
CA HIS A 792 17.52 26.64 7.53
C HIS A 792 16.07 26.88 7.07
N SER A 793 15.20 27.22 8.04
CA SER A 793 13.76 27.25 7.84
C SER A 793 13.19 28.60 8.26
N SER A 794 12.38 29.23 7.40
CA SER A 794 11.71 30.49 7.76
C SER A 794 10.72 30.24 8.90
N ASP A 795 10.69 31.13 9.90
CA ASP A 795 9.88 31.02 11.11
C ASP A 795 8.41 30.65 10.84
N LYS A 796 7.75 31.36 9.93
CA LYS A 796 6.36 31.08 9.54
C LYS A 796 6.14 29.66 8.98
N SER A 797 7.05 29.13 8.14
CA SER A 797 6.91 27.76 7.60
C SER A 797 7.14 26.71 8.69
N TRP A 798 8.16 26.93 9.54
CA TRP A 798 8.44 26.10 10.71
C TRP A 798 7.24 26.01 11.66
N LYS A 799 6.67 27.17 12.03
CA LYS A 799 5.45 27.26 12.86
C LYS A 799 4.24 26.62 12.20
N ASN A 800 4.04 26.79 10.90
CA ASN A 800 2.90 26.18 10.19
C ASN A 800 2.97 24.64 10.22
N ILE A 801 4.13 24.04 9.91
CA ILE A 801 4.31 22.58 9.99
C ILE A 801 4.10 22.08 11.43
N ILE A 802 4.57 22.83 12.45
CA ILE A 802 4.31 22.50 13.86
C ILE A 802 2.80 22.48 14.19
N LYS A 803 2.02 23.44 13.69
CA LYS A 803 0.56 23.54 13.90
C LYS A 803 -0.24 22.49 13.12
N GLU A 804 0.24 22.10 11.94
CA GLU A 804 -0.35 21.11 11.04
C GLU A 804 -0.27 19.70 11.63
N TYR A 805 0.94 19.26 11.99
CA TYR A 805 1.18 17.91 12.52
C TYR A 805 1.04 17.81 14.06
N GLY A 806 0.61 18.88 14.74
CA GLY A 806 0.41 18.88 16.19
C GLY A 806 1.71 18.60 16.97
N LEU A 807 2.81 19.25 16.58
CA LEU A 807 4.14 18.89 17.06
C LEU A 807 4.50 19.46 18.45
N THR A 808 3.70 20.33 19.03
CA THR A 808 3.88 20.85 20.40
C THR A 808 3.38 19.90 21.50
N GLY A 809 3.55 20.27 22.77
CA GLY A 809 3.11 19.52 23.94
C GLY A 809 4.13 19.52 25.08
N LYS A 810 3.72 19.11 26.29
CA LYS A 810 4.52 19.17 27.53
C LYS A 810 5.87 18.45 27.50
N ILE A 811 6.05 17.50 26.58
CA ILE A 811 7.30 16.76 26.37
C ILE A 811 7.99 17.10 25.05
N ALA A 812 7.54 18.13 24.33
CA ALA A 812 8.07 18.52 23.03
C ALA A 812 8.71 19.91 23.09
N VAL A 813 9.92 20.04 22.58
CA VAL A 813 10.68 21.30 22.53
C VAL A 813 11.33 21.48 21.17
N HIS A 814 11.22 22.68 20.60
CA HIS A 814 11.58 23.00 19.22
C HIS A 814 12.52 24.19 19.18
N TYR A 815 13.63 24.06 18.45
CA TYR A 815 14.51 25.17 18.09
C TYR A 815 14.56 25.35 16.57
N ASN A 816 14.64 26.61 16.14
CA ASN A 816 14.99 27.01 14.79
C ASN A 816 16.20 27.94 14.93
N LEU A 817 17.39 27.35 15.01
CA LEU A 817 18.60 28.08 15.38
C LEU A 817 19.09 28.97 14.21
N PRO A 818 19.79 30.07 14.50
CA PRO A 818 20.57 30.81 13.50
C PRO A 818 21.49 29.89 12.69
N ASP A 819 21.56 30.16 11.39
CA ASP A 819 22.25 29.36 10.38
C ASP A 819 23.66 28.87 10.75
N GLU A 820 24.47 29.70 11.41
CA GLU A 820 25.82 29.35 11.86
C GLU A 820 25.82 28.40 13.06
N GLN A 821 24.94 28.65 14.04
CA GLN A 821 24.75 27.80 15.21
C GLN A 821 24.20 26.43 14.80
N GLN A 822 23.23 26.40 13.90
CA GLN A 822 22.67 25.18 13.33
C GLN A 822 23.75 24.34 12.61
N ARG A 823 24.58 24.96 11.76
CA ARG A 823 25.72 24.27 11.13
C ARG A 823 26.75 23.77 12.14
N ALA A 824 27.00 24.51 13.21
CA ALA A 824 27.95 24.12 14.25
C ALA A 824 27.46 22.88 15.03
N ILE A 825 26.20 22.88 15.49
CA ILE A 825 25.62 21.74 16.22
C ILE A 825 25.45 20.51 15.33
N GLU A 826 25.02 20.67 14.06
CA GLU A 826 24.93 19.56 13.10
C GLU A 826 26.28 18.89 12.83
N LYS A 827 27.36 19.67 12.75
CA LYS A 827 28.72 19.18 12.59
C LYS A 827 29.18 18.35 13.80
N PHE A 828 28.88 18.81 15.02
CA PHE A 828 29.16 18.05 16.26
C PHE A 828 28.32 16.77 16.37
N LEU A 829 27.04 16.85 16.01
CA LEU A 829 26.12 15.73 15.92
C LEU A 829 26.44 14.78 14.75
N GLN A 830 27.31 15.17 13.83
CA GLN A 830 27.66 14.41 12.62
C GLN A 830 26.44 14.11 11.72
N VAL A 831 25.52 15.07 11.63
CA VAL A 831 24.36 14.99 10.73
C VAL A 831 24.86 15.00 9.27
N ARG A 832 24.47 13.98 8.49
CA ARG A 832 24.88 13.81 7.08
C ARG A 832 23.71 13.77 6.10
N SER A 833 22.49 13.69 6.61
CA SER A 833 21.25 13.53 5.86
C SER A 833 20.06 13.95 6.73
N PHE A 834 18.94 14.30 6.11
CA PHE A 834 17.72 14.67 6.81
C PHE A 834 16.58 13.69 6.42
N PRO A 835 15.71 13.28 7.36
CA PRO A 835 15.82 13.50 8.81
C PRO A 835 16.95 12.66 9.44
N THR A 836 17.48 13.11 10.57
CA THR A 836 18.38 12.32 11.43
C THR A 836 17.79 12.24 12.84
N TYR A 837 17.73 11.02 13.40
CA TYR A 837 17.18 10.76 14.73
C TYR A 837 18.24 10.22 15.70
N MET A 838 18.26 10.70 16.95
CA MET A 838 19.20 10.25 17.99
C MET A 838 18.51 10.02 19.33
N LEU A 839 19.13 9.19 20.17
CA LEU A 839 18.75 9.01 21.58
C LEU A 839 19.89 9.45 22.49
N ILE A 840 19.51 10.22 23.50
CA ILE A 840 20.37 10.72 24.57
C ILE A 840 19.86 10.12 25.89
N ASP A 841 20.77 9.62 26.73
CA ASP A 841 20.44 9.07 28.05
C ASP A 841 20.15 10.16 29.10
N LYS A 842 19.77 9.74 30.31
CA LYS A 842 19.41 10.63 31.43
C LYS A 842 20.59 11.48 31.92
N GLU A 843 21.81 11.03 31.67
CA GLU A 843 23.06 11.70 32.02
C GLU A 843 23.46 12.77 30.98
N GLY A 844 22.88 12.71 29.77
CA GLY A 844 23.14 13.65 28.67
C GLY A 844 24.10 13.13 27.60
N ASN A 845 24.40 11.83 27.56
CA ASN A 845 25.27 11.21 26.54
C ASN A 845 24.46 10.71 25.34
N ILE A 846 25.00 10.90 24.14
CA ILE A 846 24.40 10.35 22.91
C ILE A 846 24.66 8.84 22.87
N VAL A 847 23.64 8.04 23.15
CA VAL A 847 23.71 6.57 23.22
C VAL A 847 23.28 5.86 21.93
N ASN A 848 22.55 6.55 21.05
CA ASN A 848 22.31 6.08 19.68
C ASN A 848 22.27 7.27 18.70
N ARG A 849 23.00 7.17 17.58
CA ARG A 849 23.02 8.16 16.48
C ARG A 849 22.15 7.79 15.27
N ASP A 850 21.57 6.58 15.28
CA ASP A 850 20.62 6.08 14.29
C ASP A 850 19.40 5.53 15.05
N ALA A 851 18.64 6.45 15.65
CA ALA A 851 17.46 6.08 16.44
C ALA A 851 16.30 5.64 15.52
N PRO A 852 15.43 4.71 15.97
CA PRO A 852 14.29 4.28 15.18
C PRO A 852 13.37 5.47 14.85
N ARG A 853 13.00 5.59 13.57
CA ARG A 853 12.11 6.65 13.07
C ARG A 853 10.71 6.58 13.72
N PRO A 854 9.94 7.68 13.76
CA PRO A 854 8.62 7.70 14.41
C PRO A 854 7.61 6.68 13.84
N ASN A 855 7.73 6.31 12.56
CA ASN A 855 6.89 5.27 11.93
C ASN A 855 7.27 3.82 12.31
N ARG A 856 8.38 3.61 13.03
CA ARG A 856 8.81 2.31 13.58
C ARG A 856 8.47 2.22 15.07
N GLU A 857 7.19 2.40 15.39
CA GLU A 857 6.66 2.55 16.75
C GLU A 857 7.23 1.54 17.76
N ASN A 858 7.16 0.24 17.47
CA ASN A 858 7.68 -0.82 18.34
C ASN A 858 9.20 -0.72 18.58
N ASP A 859 9.98 -0.36 17.56
CA ASP A 859 11.43 -0.24 17.70
C ASP A 859 11.79 1.00 18.54
N LEU A 860 11.08 2.12 18.33
CA LEU A 860 11.24 3.34 19.11
C LEU A 860 10.86 3.13 20.58
N LEU A 861 9.72 2.48 20.85
CA LEU A 861 9.32 2.06 22.19
C LEU A 861 10.41 1.22 22.86
N ASN A 862 10.86 0.15 22.20
CA ASN A 862 11.90 -0.75 22.73
C ASN A 862 13.24 -0.04 22.97
N ALA A 863 13.59 0.96 22.16
CA ALA A 863 14.83 1.73 22.32
C ALA A 863 14.73 2.72 23.50
N VAL A 864 13.61 3.42 23.65
CA VAL A 864 13.40 4.41 24.72
C VAL A 864 13.20 3.75 26.08
N TYR A 865 12.40 2.67 26.18
CA TYR A 865 12.16 1.99 27.46
C TYR A 865 13.43 1.42 28.09
N LYS A 866 14.37 0.90 27.29
CA LYS A 866 15.71 0.46 27.74
C LYS A 866 16.58 1.57 28.35
N LEU A 867 16.25 2.83 28.11
CA LEU A 867 16.90 4.00 28.71
C LEU A 867 16.10 4.57 29.88
N LEU A 868 14.79 4.31 29.95
CA LEU A 868 13.94 4.64 31.10
C LEU A 868 14.16 3.68 32.29
N GLU A 869 14.48 2.42 32.02
CA GLU A 869 14.77 1.38 33.03
C GLU A 869 16.15 1.49 33.70
N LYS A 870 17.05 2.30 33.14
CA LYS A 870 18.37 2.62 33.73
C LYS A 870 18.29 3.84 34.64
#